data_AF-A0A9E6A1I6-F1
#
_entry.id   AF-A0A9E6A1I6-F1
#
_cell.length_a   1.000
_cell.length_b   1.000
_cell.length_c   1.000
_cell.angle_alpha   90.00
_cell.angle_beta   90.00
_cell.angle_gamma   90.00
#
_symmetry.space_group_name_H-M   'P 1'
#
loop_
_entity.id
_entity.type
_entity.pdbx_description
1 polymer ?
#
loop_
_entity_poly.entity_id
_entity_poly.type
_entity_poly.pdbx_seq_one_letter_code
_entity_poly.pdbx_strand_id
1 'polypeptide(L)'
;MSEHSGFVTLNVERTSLVLSCAIGASPRVLYWGPRLASTDPDLIALMTDRQHAPGGPDQEIKSSLLNETGVGLGGFAGFSAHRQGRDWATLFKVTEVRSPSPQSADIVCEDQVTQVRAIVSIALDPDSGVMTCQTQIENFADTDLSIDACAAMVLPLDPLMSRVFGFTGRWSEEFQLEEIPPFQGSYVRENKKGRTSHDSFPGLIAGTPETCEQAGACFAFHLGWSGNHRARVDRLSDGRALVQMGELFLPGEVSLAAGESYQTPPLNAAFSDAGYSALSRQFHRHLKGAVMDDRIRRKPRPVHYNTWEAVYFDHDHDKLFALADKAADIGAERFILDDGWFGSRRNDKAGLGDWWPCEDVYPDGLGPLIEHVTKLGMEFGLWFEPEMVNPDSELYRAHPDWVLQAPGVEQISSRHQYVLDLTRDDVSAYLFERLHKLLSAHPISYIKWDMNRDIHHPGSDGRAATSRQTRAVYALIDRLRAAHPELEIESCSSGGGRADYGILKRTDRIWTSDSNDALDRQRIQRGASHFFPLEVMGAHVGPQRCHITGRRLNMRLRVATALFGHMGMELDLLNEEAADLDILKAGIALHKQYRPLIHSGDLFRLDTPDHVNAVGVMAEDQSQALLSWCNLTGHRETLPGRLYVPGLDVSRSYRTRIVWPQPARSVSQPSVLDALNLTEQGAVLPGEALAHVGLQVPLLHPETCLIYHFEAV
;
A
#
# COMPACT_ATOMS: atom_id res chain seq x y z
N MET A 1 13.74 -10.33 41.95
CA MET A 1 12.77 -9.84 40.95
C MET A 1 12.55 -8.38 41.30
N SER A 2 13.26 -7.48 40.63
CA SER A 2 13.21 -6.04 40.94
C SER A 2 11.80 -5.51 40.71
N GLU A 3 11.31 -4.77 41.70
CA GLU A 3 10.03 -4.04 41.68
C GLU A 3 9.83 -3.39 40.30
N HIS A 4 8.73 -3.74 39.63
CA HIS A 4 8.40 -3.23 38.32
C HIS A 4 8.28 -1.70 38.39
N SER A 5 9.27 -0.98 37.85
CA SER A 5 9.09 0.43 37.52
C SER A 5 7.83 0.51 36.64
N GLY A 6 6.92 1.44 36.93
CA GLY A 6 5.61 1.53 36.27
C GLY A 6 5.68 1.96 34.79
N PHE A 7 6.72 1.55 34.08
CA PHE A 7 7.09 1.97 32.74
C PHE A 7 7.53 0.79 31.88
N VAL A 8 7.29 0.93 30.57
CA VAL A 8 7.83 0.05 29.54
C VAL A 8 8.63 0.90 28.58
N THR A 9 9.86 0.50 28.29
CA THR A 9 10.73 1.15 27.31
C THR A 9 11.07 0.17 26.20
N LEU A 10 10.60 0.46 24.98
CA LEU A 10 10.94 -0.29 23.77
C LEU A 10 11.93 0.50 22.94
N ASN A 11 12.92 -0.20 22.40
CA ASN A 11 14.17 0.41 22.01
C ASN A 11 14.75 -0.32 20.79
N VAL A 12 14.92 0.40 19.68
CA VAL A 12 15.63 -0.05 18.47
C VAL A 12 16.71 0.97 18.09
N GLU A 13 17.51 0.72 17.06
CA GLU A 13 18.73 1.49 16.76
C GLU A 13 18.52 3.01 16.77
N ARG A 14 17.44 3.50 16.15
CA ARG A 14 17.18 4.95 15.96
C ARG A 14 15.94 5.49 16.68
N THR A 15 15.20 4.65 17.39
CA THR A 15 13.90 5.03 17.99
C THR A 15 13.74 4.48 19.40
N SER A 16 13.15 5.29 20.28
CA SER A 16 12.65 4.87 21.59
C SER A 16 11.15 5.12 21.69
N LEU A 17 10.46 4.19 22.35
CA LEU A 17 9.11 4.35 22.85
C LEU A 17 9.12 4.14 24.36
N VAL A 18 8.58 5.10 25.11
CA VAL A 18 8.45 5.01 26.57
C VAL A 18 6.98 5.15 26.94
N LEU A 19 6.47 4.16 27.67
CA LEU A 19 5.10 4.07 28.13
C LEU A 19 5.08 4.15 29.65
N SER A 20 4.07 4.83 30.20
CA SER A 20 3.67 4.66 31.61
C SER A 20 2.55 3.63 31.67
N CYS A 21 2.75 2.58 32.45
CA CYS A 21 1.87 1.42 32.56
C CYS A 21 1.87 0.86 33.98
N ALA A 22 1.88 1.74 34.98
CA ALA A 22 1.76 1.36 36.38
C ALA A 22 0.42 0.64 36.64
N ILE A 23 0.47 -0.45 37.40
CA ILE A 23 -0.71 -1.22 37.77
C ILE A 23 -1.71 -0.31 38.51
N GLY A 24 -2.98 -0.35 38.09
CA GLY A 24 -4.04 0.49 38.63
C GLY A 24 -4.11 1.92 38.04
N ALA A 25 -3.17 2.30 37.17
CA ALA A 25 -3.22 3.56 36.42
C ALA A 25 -3.71 3.35 34.99
N SER A 26 -4.12 4.42 34.31
CA SER A 26 -4.42 4.37 32.87
C SER A 26 -3.10 4.45 32.08
N PRO A 27 -2.87 3.56 31.10
CA PRO A 27 -1.60 3.51 30.39
C PRO A 27 -1.49 4.65 29.39
N ARG A 28 -0.29 5.20 29.17
CA ARG A 28 -0.07 6.28 28.20
C ARG A 28 1.33 6.29 27.59
N VAL A 29 1.45 6.85 26.39
CA VAL A 29 2.74 7.17 25.78
C VAL A 29 3.32 8.42 26.46
N LEU A 30 4.55 8.32 26.94
CA LEU A 30 5.31 9.46 27.46
C LEU A 30 6.25 10.04 26.39
N TYR A 31 6.85 9.16 25.58
CA TYR A 31 7.81 9.54 24.56
C TYR A 31 7.77 8.58 23.38
N TRP A 32 7.80 9.12 22.17
CA TRP A 32 8.08 8.37 20.95
C TRP A 32 8.85 9.25 19.97
N GLY A 33 10.05 8.82 19.58
CA GLY A 33 10.93 9.64 18.77
C GLY A 33 12.36 9.10 18.72
N PRO A 34 13.38 9.97 18.53
CA PRO A 34 14.78 9.58 18.49
C PRO A 34 15.22 8.63 19.61
N ARG A 35 16.21 7.78 19.33
CA ARG A 35 16.74 6.85 20.34
C ARG A 35 17.29 7.61 21.56
N LEU A 36 16.73 7.32 22.73
CA LEU A 36 17.26 7.76 24.01
C LEU A 36 18.39 6.80 24.46
N ALA A 37 19.54 7.36 24.83
CA ALA A 37 20.71 6.58 25.21
C ALA A 37 20.56 5.94 26.61
N SER A 38 20.20 6.73 27.61
CA SER A 38 20.18 6.28 29.01
C SER A 38 19.25 7.09 29.92
N THR A 39 18.26 7.81 29.37
CA THR A 39 17.37 8.64 30.18
C THR A 39 16.45 7.77 31.02
N ASP A 40 16.38 8.07 32.32
CA ASP A 40 15.50 7.40 33.28
C ASP A 40 14.01 7.67 32.95
N PRO A 41 13.16 6.63 32.76
CA PRO A 41 11.72 6.80 32.55
C PRO A 41 11.02 7.65 33.62
N ASP A 42 11.46 7.61 34.88
CA ASP A 42 10.90 8.46 35.93
C ASP A 42 11.14 9.95 35.66
N LEU A 43 12.32 10.30 35.15
CA LEU A 43 12.63 11.68 34.73
C LEU A 43 11.81 12.08 33.50
N ILE A 44 11.61 11.17 32.54
CA ILE A 44 10.74 11.44 31.38
C ILE A 44 9.30 11.72 31.84
N ALA A 45 8.79 10.94 32.79
CA ALA A 45 7.46 11.16 33.36
C ALA A 45 7.35 12.53 34.05
N LEU A 46 8.39 12.95 34.79
CA LEU A 46 8.43 14.28 35.43
C LEU A 46 8.53 15.41 34.40
N MET A 47 9.33 15.24 33.34
CA MET A 47 9.51 16.23 32.27
C MET A 47 8.26 16.41 31.39
N THR A 48 7.35 15.44 31.41
CA THR A 48 6.11 15.44 30.61
C THR A 48 4.87 15.80 31.42
N ASP A 49 4.99 15.99 32.74
CA ASP A 49 3.89 16.37 33.63
C ASP A 49 3.48 17.84 33.37
N ARG A 50 2.17 18.12 33.37
CA ARG A 50 1.64 19.46 33.06
C ARG A 50 0.97 20.08 34.28
N GLN A 51 1.20 21.37 34.50
CA GLN A 51 0.54 22.10 35.59
C GLN A 51 -0.93 22.43 35.29
N HIS A 52 -1.66 22.80 36.34
CA HIS A 52 -2.96 23.45 36.23
C HIS A 52 -2.88 24.72 35.36
N ALA A 53 -3.85 24.88 34.45
CA ALA A 53 -4.07 26.10 33.69
C ALA A 53 -5.33 26.81 34.21
N PRO A 54 -5.30 28.13 34.49
CA PRO A 54 -6.47 28.87 34.95
C PRO A 54 -7.70 28.65 34.05
N GLY A 55 -8.84 28.31 34.66
CA GLY A 55 -10.07 27.99 33.93
C GLY A 55 -10.17 26.55 33.40
N GLY A 56 -9.14 25.73 33.64
CA GLY A 56 -9.13 24.28 33.39
C GLY A 56 -9.38 23.46 34.66
N PRO A 57 -9.28 22.12 34.56
CA PRO A 57 -9.40 21.22 35.71
C PRO A 57 -8.28 21.44 36.73
N ASP A 58 -8.58 21.19 38.02
CA ASP A 58 -7.63 21.35 39.13
C ASP A 58 -6.44 20.37 39.05
N GLN A 59 -6.61 19.25 38.34
CA GLN A 59 -5.59 18.26 38.06
C GLN A 59 -5.44 18.04 36.55
N GLU A 60 -4.24 17.68 36.10
CA GLU A 60 -4.00 17.36 34.70
C GLU A 60 -4.83 16.15 34.27
N ILE A 61 -5.59 16.29 33.18
CA ILE A 61 -6.23 15.18 32.50
C ILE A 61 -5.22 14.53 31.54
N LYS A 62 -4.58 13.45 32.01
CA LYS A 62 -3.60 12.67 31.26
C LYS A 62 -4.29 11.85 30.17
N SER A 63 -3.74 11.84 28.96
CA SER A 63 -4.22 10.94 27.89
C SER A 63 -3.95 9.48 28.25
N SER A 64 -4.68 8.56 27.63
CA SER A 64 -4.42 7.12 27.68
C SER A 64 -4.10 6.55 26.28
N LEU A 65 -3.74 5.27 26.20
CA LEU A 65 -3.52 4.57 24.92
C LEU A 65 -4.77 4.47 24.05
N LEU A 66 -5.98 4.65 24.63
CA LEU A 66 -7.25 4.58 23.91
C LEU A 66 -8.11 5.84 24.08
N ASN A 67 -7.71 6.80 24.92
CA ASN A 67 -8.47 8.00 25.30
C ASN A 67 -9.97 7.72 25.51
N GLU A 68 -10.29 6.61 26.17
CA GLU A 68 -11.66 6.23 26.50
C GLU A 68 -12.35 7.32 27.31
N THR A 69 -13.67 7.45 27.18
CA THR A 69 -14.40 8.62 27.70
C THR A 69 -14.25 8.82 29.21
N GLY A 70 -14.07 7.74 29.98
CA GLY A 70 -13.85 7.81 31.43
C GLY A 70 -12.55 8.52 31.84
N VAL A 71 -11.60 8.71 30.91
CA VAL A 71 -10.39 9.54 31.13
C VAL A 71 -10.75 11.02 31.31
N GLY A 72 -11.84 11.48 30.68
CA GLY A 72 -12.30 12.87 30.76
C GLY A 72 -11.58 13.84 29.82
N LEU A 73 -10.72 13.36 28.92
CA LEU A 73 -10.04 14.22 27.95
C LEU A 73 -11.02 14.71 26.86
N GLY A 74 -11.11 16.03 26.66
CA GLY A 74 -12.07 16.69 25.76
C GLY A 74 -11.85 16.51 24.25
N GLY A 75 -11.38 15.35 23.79
CA GLY A 75 -11.17 14.99 22.38
C GLY A 75 -12.03 13.80 21.94
N PHE A 76 -11.77 13.27 20.73
CA PHE A 76 -12.44 12.06 20.26
C PHE A 76 -11.84 10.82 20.94
N ALA A 77 -12.69 9.97 21.50
CA ALA A 77 -12.28 8.75 22.18
C ALA A 77 -11.80 7.70 21.17
N GLY A 78 -10.60 7.16 21.38
CA GLY A 78 -10.08 6.05 20.58
C GLY A 78 -10.86 4.76 20.81
N PHE A 79 -11.44 4.58 22.01
CA PHE A 79 -12.40 3.51 22.28
C PHE A 79 -13.72 4.08 22.81
N SER A 80 -14.83 3.65 22.21
CA SER A 80 -16.18 3.92 22.70
C SER A 80 -17.08 2.70 22.43
N ALA A 81 -17.83 2.30 23.45
CA ALA A 81 -18.76 1.19 23.41
C ALA A 81 -19.89 1.44 24.41
N HIS A 82 -20.98 0.69 24.31
CA HIS A 82 -22.09 0.79 25.25
C HIS A 82 -22.91 -0.50 25.35
N ARG A 83 -23.74 -0.60 26.39
CA ARG A 83 -24.79 -1.61 26.53
C ARG A 83 -26.14 -0.92 26.48
N GLN A 84 -26.72 -0.82 25.28
CA GLN A 84 -27.98 -0.10 25.05
C GLN A 84 -27.96 1.33 25.64
N GLY A 85 -26.86 2.07 25.45
CA GLY A 85 -26.67 3.41 25.99
C GLY A 85 -26.26 3.49 27.47
N ARG A 86 -26.05 2.36 28.15
CA ARG A 86 -25.43 2.28 29.49
C ARG A 86 -23.96 1.86 29.39
N ASP A 87 -23.24 1.94 30.50
CA ASP A 87 -21.85 1.48 30.63
C ASP A 87 -20.89 2.09 29.58
N TRP A 88 -21.21 3.31 29.12
CA TRP A 88 -20.48 3.99 28.05
C TRP A 88 -19.17 4.64 28.50
N ALA A 89 -19.06 4.94 29.81
CA ALA A 89 -17.94 5.67 30.40
C ALA A 89 -16.83 4.71 30.85
N THR A 90 -16.26 3.94 29.92
CA THR A 90 -15.15 3.03 30.22
C THR A 90 -13.92 3.81 30.69
N LEU A 91 -13.21 3.30 31.70
CA LEU A 91 -11.93 3.79 32.20
C LEU A 91 -10.97 2.61 32.41
N PHE A 92 -10.04 2.42 31.47
CA PHE A 92 -9.12 1.29 31.52
C PHE A 92 -8.00 1.53 32.53
N LYS A 93 -7.80 0.54 33.42
CA LYS A 93 -6.68 0.49 34.37
C LYS A 93 -5.80 -0.70 34.07
N VAL A 94 -4.48 -0.51 34.04
CA VAL A 94 -3.52 -1.60 33.80
C VAL A 94 -3.64 -2.63 34.92
N THR A 95 -3.82 -3.89 34.54
CA THR A 95 -3.86 -5.04 35.44
C THR A 95 -2.64 -5.93 35.25
N GLU A 96 -2.05 -5.93 34.06
CA GLU A 96 -0.89 -6.75 33.73
C GLU A 96 -0.08 -6.09 32.59
N VAL A 97 1.24 -6.25 32.64
CA VAL A 97 2.14 -5.88 31.56
C VAL A 97 2.94 -7.12 31.19
N ARG A 98 2.82 -7.56 29.94
CA ARG A 98 3.59 -8.67 29.38
C ARG A 98 4.63 -8.11 28.43
N SER A 99 5.83 -8.66 28.44
CA SER A 99 6.89 -8.27 27.50
C SER A 99 7.40 -9.51 26.77
N PRO A 100 6.75 -9.91 25.65
CA PRO A 100 7.12 -11.11 24.91
C PRO A 100 8.56 -11.06 24.38
N SER A 101 9.08 -9.86 24.12
CA SER A 101 10.47 -9.62 23.75
C SER A 101 10.93 -8.24 24.25
N PRO A 102 12.23 -7.90 24.19
CA PRO A 102 12.72 -6.56 24.53
C PRO A 102 12.18 -5.43 23.63
N GLN A 103 11.57 -5.78 22.50
CA GLN A 103 11.00 -4.87 21.51
C GLN A 103 9.47 -4.95 21.44
N SER A 104 8.81 -5.70 22.34
CA SER A 104 7.36 -5.81 22.34
C SER A 104 6.76 -5.82 23.74
N ALA A 105 5.53 -5.32 23.85
CA ALA A 105 4.77 -5.36 25.09
C ALA A 105 3.27 -5.48 24.81
N ASP A 106 2.59 -6.24 25.67
CA ASP A 106 1.14 -6.27 25.77
C ASP A 106 0.74 -5.59 27.09
N ILE A 107 -0.04 -4.52 26.98
CA ILE A 107 -0.57 -3.79 28.13
C ILE A 107 -2.01 -4.22 28.33
N VAL A 108 -2.26 -5.06 29.34
CA VAL A 108 -3.58 -5.56 29.68
C VAL A 108 -4.23 -4.58 30.63
N CYS A 109 -5.40 -4.09 30.25
CA CYS A 109 -6.19 -3.17 31.04
C CYS A 109 -7.61 -3.66 31.19
N GLU A 110 -8.20 -3.40 32.36
CA GLU A 110 -9.58 -3.75 32.64
C GLU A 110 -10.32 -2.54 33.22
N ASP A 111 -11.61 -2.47 32.90
CA ASP A 111 -12.57 -1.69 33.67
C ASP A 111 -13.57 -2.66 34.31
N GLN A 112 -13.52 -2.75 35.64
CA GLN A 112 -14.40 -3.63 36.41
C GLN A 112 -15.85 -3.17 36.45
N VAL A 113 -16.12 -1.88 36.18
CA VAL A 113 -17.47 -1.32 36.17
C VAL A 113 -18.18 -1.65 34.87
N THR A 114 -17.55 -1.38 33.73
CA THR A 114 -18.13 -1.68 32.40
C THR A 114 -17.91 -3.13 31.96
N GLN A 115 -17.05 -3.84 32.69
CA GLN A 115 -16.67 -5.24 32.46
C GLN A 115 -16.08 -5.47 31.07
N VAL A 116 -15.18 -4.56 30.68
CA VAL A 116 -14.46 -4.59 29.39
C VAL A 116 -12.97 -4.71 29.66
N ARG A 117 -12.30 -5.60 28.91
CA ARG A 117 -10.84 -5.71 28.90
C ARG A 117 -10.30 -5.18 27.58
N ALA A 118 -9.21 -4.42 27.64
CA ALA A 118 -8.41 -4.02 26.49
C ALA A 118 -7.00 -4.61 26.62
N ILE A 119 -6.51 -5.24 25.55
CA ILE A 119 -5.13 -5.70 25.43
C ILE A 119 -4.50 -4.88 24.32
N VAL A 120 -3.60 -3.96 24.67
CA VAL A 120 -2.88 -3.13 23.69
C VAL A 120 -1.51 -3.75 23.43
N SER A 121 -1.37 -4.36 22.26
CA SER A 121 -0.12 -4.98 21.80
C SER A 121 0.70 -3.98 20.99
N ILE A 122 1.97 -3.84 21.33
CA ILE A 122 2.91 -2.93 20.70
C ILE A 122 4.19 -3.70 20.40
N ALA A 123 4.66 -3.63 19.16
CA ALA A 123 5.94 -4.18 18.73
C ALA A 123 6.72 -3.15 17.93
N LEU A 124 8.01 -2.98 18.23
CA LEU A 124 8.92 -2.11 17.50
C LEU A 124 9.88 -2.99 16.69
N ASP A 125 9.72 -3.00 15.37
CA ASP A 125 10.51 -3.83 14.47
C ASP A 125 12.00 -3.42 14.55
N PRO A 126 12.91 -4.33 14.97
CA PRO A 126 14.32 -4.01 15.12
C PRO A 126 15.02 -3.67 13.79
N ASP A 127 14.55 -4.20 12.67
CA ASP A 127 15.21 -4.07 11.37
C ASP A 127 14.76 -2.79 10.63
N SER A 128 13.49 -2.40 10.81
CA SER A 128 12.92 -1.23 10.14
C SER A 128 12.70 -0.02 11.05
N GLY A 129 12.58 -0.23 12.36
CA GLY A 129 12.15 0.79 13.31
C GLY A 129 10.67 1.17 13.24
N VAL A 130 9.87 0.46 12.43
CA VAL A 130 8.42 0.64 12.38
C VAL A 130 7.78 0.03 13.62
N MET A 131 6.91 0.79 14.29
CA MET A 131 6.06 0.31 15.35
C MET A 131 4.77 -0.26 14.76
N THR A 132 4.41 -1.48 15.15
CA THR A 132 3.08 -2.04 14.95
C THR A 132 2.32 -1.98 16.26
N CYS A 133 1.10 -1.42 16.25
CA CYS A 133 0.23 -1.42 17.41
C CYS A 133 -1.19 -1.88 17.06
N GLN A 134 -1.81 -2.61 17.98
CA GLN A 134 -3.14 -3.20 17.86
C GLN A 134 -3.81 -3.29 19.21
N THR A 135 -5.15 -3.24 19.22
CA THR A 135 -5.95 -3.41 20.44
C THR A 135 -6.95 -4.54 20.27
N GLN A 136 -6.97 -5.47 21.22
CA GLN A 136 -8.03 -6.44 21.40
C GLN A 136 -8.98 -5.95 22.50
N ILE A 137 -10.28 -5.99 22.24
CA ILE A 137 -11.34 -5.69 23.20
C ILE A 137 -12.07 -6.99 23.53
N GLU A 138 -12.22 -7.31 24.81
CA GLU A 138 -12.97 -8.49 25.28
C GLU A 138 -14.14 -8.05 26.16
N ASN A 139 -15.31 -8.68 25.94
CA ASN A 139 -16.48 -8.50 26.78
C ASN A 139 -16.54 -9.60 27.83
N PHE A 140 -16.24 -9.28 29.09
CA PHE A 140 -16.36 -10.26 30.19
C PHE A 140 -17.61 -10.07 31.05
N ALA A 141 -18.55 -9.23 30.60
CA ALA A 141 -19.91 -9.20 31.13
C ALA A 141 -20.74 -10.38 30.62
N ASP A 142 -21.91 -10.58 31.22
CA ASP A 142 -22.93 -11.54 30.79
C ASP A 142 -23.92 -10.95 29.76
N THR A 143 -23.72 -9.71 29.34
CA THR A 143 -24.58 -8.97 28.40
C THR A 143 -23.78 -8.48 27.19
N ASP A 144 -24.45 -8.29 26.05
CA ASP A 144 -23.81 -7.86 24.81
C ASP A 144 -23.22 -6.45 24.91
N LEU A 145 -22.03 -6.25 24.30
CA LEU A 145 -21.36 -4.95 24.19
C LEU A 145 -21.43 -4.47 22.73
N SER A 146 -22.00 -3.31 22.47
CA SER A 146 -21.92 -2.66 21.15
C SER A 146 -20.68 -1.77 21.10
N ILE A 147 -19.82 -1.95 20.09
CA ILE A 147 -18.63 -1.12 19.88
C ILE A 147 -18.94 -0.05 18.83
N ASP A 148 -18.80 1.22 19.20
CA ASP A 148 -19.02 2.37 18.31
C ASP A 148 -17.71 2.82 17.63
N ALA A 149 -16.58 2.70 18.33
CA ALA A 149 -15.26 3.00 17.80
C ALA A 149 -14.15 2.25 18.55
N CYS A 150 -13.14 1.82 17.82
CA CYS A 150 -11.91 1.27 18.40
C CYS A 150 -10.72 1.55 17.46
N ALA A 151 -9.88 2.52 17.84
CA ALA A 151 -8.61 2.81 17.21
C ALA A 151 -7.56 1.75 17.63
N ALA A 152 -6.58 1.49 16.77
CA ALA A 152 -5.49 0.56 17.08
C ALA A 152 -4.70 1.01 18.32
N MET A 153 -4.41 2.31 18.40
CA MET A 153 -3.86 3.02 19.55
C MET A 153 -4.00 4.54 19.29
N VAL A 154 -4.06 5.34 20.35
CA VAL A 154 -3.96 6.81 20.26
C VAL A 154 -2.52 7.22 20.54
N LEU A 155 -1.90 7.87 19.55
CA LEU A 155 -0.51 8.27 19.58
C LEU A 155 -0.36 9.79 19.75
N PRO A 156 0.54 10.26 20.62
CA PRO A 156 0.89 11.68 20.63
C PRO A 156 1.58 12.05 19.33
N LEU A 157 1.25 13.24 18.81
CA LEU A 157 1.98 13.88 17.73
C LEU A 157 2.67 15.12 18.30
N ASP A 158 3.96 15.29 18.02
CA ASP A 158 4.65 16.52 18.37
C ASP A 158 3.96 17.70 17.66
N PRO A 159 3.52 18.75 18.38
CA PRO A 159 2.90 19.93 17.77
C PRO A 159 3.74 20.61 16.68
N LEU A 160 5.07 20.44 16.72
CA LEU A 160 6.02 20.91 15.69
C LEU A 160 5.83 20.21 14.33
N MET A 161 5.17 19.05 14.29
CA MET A 161 4.77 18.35 13.07
C MET A 161 3.58 19.08 12.43
N SER A 162 3.82 20.29 11.92
CA SER A 162 2.81 21.21 11.42
C SER A 162 2.40 20.94 9.98
N ARG A 163 3.23 20.26 9.19
CA ARG A 163 2.89 19.82 7.83
C ARG A 163 2.30 18.42 7.90
N VAL A 164 1.01 18.29 7.61
CA VAL A 164 0.30 17.01 7.62
C VAL A 164 -0.13 16.71 6.18
N PHE A 165 0.14 15.50 5.72
CA PHE A 165 -0.25 15.01 4.41
C PHE A 165 -1.23 13.85 4.55
N GLY A 166 -2.39 13.99 3.91
CA GLY A 166 -3.27 12.89 3.61
C GLY A 166 -3.00 12.33 2.21
N PHE A 167 -3.66 11.22 1.90
CA PHE A 167 -3.69 10.67 0.55
C PHE A 167 -5.09 10.83 -0.03
N THR A 168 -5.14 11.33 -1.25
CA THR A 168 -6.36 11.53 -2.04
C THR A 168 -6.16 10.90 -3.42
N GLY A 169 -7.14 11.08 -4.29
CA GLY A 169 -7.09 10.58 -5.66
C GLY A 169 -8.46 10.28 -6.22
N ARG A 170 -8.45 9.53 -7.31
CA ARG A 170 -9.63 8.94 -7.96
C ARG A 170 -9.16 7.75 -8.79
N TRP A 171 -10.10 6.99 -9.36
CA TRP A 171 -9.76 5.99 -10.37
C TRP A 171 -8.86 6.60 -11.46
N SER A 172 -7.75 5.93 -11.75
CA SER A 172 -6.68 6.37 -12.67
C SER A 172 -5.78 7.53 -12.20
N GLU A 173 -5.95 8.03 -10.96
CA GLU A 173 -5.05 9.01 -10.31
C GLU A 173 -4.93 8.72 -8.80
N GLU A 174 -4.51 7.52 -8.46
CA GLU A 174 -4.38 7.03 -7.09
C GLU A 174 -3.17 7.66 -6.36
N PHE A 175 -3.19 7.63 -5.02
CA PHE A 175 -2.09 8.01 -4.13
C PHE A 175 -1.57 9.45 -4.28
N GLN A 176 -2.43 10.41 -4.62
CA GLN A 176 -2.02 11.81 -4.66
C GLN A 176 -1.81 12.32 -3.23
N LEU A 177 -0.68 12.98 -2.98
CA LEU A 177 -0.44 13.63 -1.69
C LEU A 177 -1.26 14.92 -1.61
N GLU A 178 -1.98 15.08 -0.51
CA GLU A 178 -2.72 16.28 -0.18
C GLU A 178 -2.12 16.90 1.09
N GLU A 179 -1.48 18.06 0.96
CA GLU A 179 -1.03 18.83 2.14
C GLU A 179 -2.24 19.50 2.80
N ILE A 180 -2.49 19.16 4.06
CA ILE A 180 -3.59 19.68 4.84
C ILE A 180 -3.19 21.06 5.40
N PRO A 181 -3.95 22.13 5.12
CA PRO A 181 -3.67 23.44 5.69
C PRO A 181 -3.64 23.41 7.23
N PRO A 182 -2.82 24.25 7.88
CA PRO A 182 -2.78 24.32 9.34
C PRO A 182 -4.18 24.54 9.93
N PHE A 183 -4.51 23.80 10.98
CA PHE A 183 -5.82 23.81 11.61
C PHE A 183 -5.72 23.77 13.14
N GLN A 184 -6.80 24.17 13.81
CA GLN A 184 -7.06 23.90 15.23
C GLN A 184 -8.36 23.07 15.30
N GLY A 185 -8.41 22.07 16.19
CA GLY A 185 -9.50 21.10 16.19
C GLY A 185 -9.08 19.80 15.49
N SER A 186 -9.83 19.34 14.50
CA SER A 186 -9.66 17.99 13.98
C SER A 186 -9.61 17.94 12.46
N TYR A 187 -8.62 17.21 11.93
CA TYR A 187 -8.67 16.66 10.59
C TYR A 187 -9.13 15.22 10.66
N VAL A 188 -10.13 14.86 9.85
CA VAL A 188 -10.69 13.51 9.78
C VAL A 188 -10.88 13.11 8.33
N ARG A 189 -10.38 11.93 7.97
CA ARG A 189 -10.66 11.28 6.70
C ARG A 189 -11.31 9.92 6.98
N GLU A 190 -12.52 9.73 6.45
CA GLU A 190 -13.31 8.51 6.59
C GLU A 190 -13.55 7.87 5.24
N ASN A 191 -13.48 6.55 5.20
CA ASN A 191 -13.82 5.75 4.05
C ASN A 191 -14.90 4.72 4.41
N LYS A 192 -15.99 4.70 3.63
CA LYS A 192 -17.18 3.85 3.83
C LYS A 192 -17.50 2.97 2.60
N LYS A 193 -16.50 2.73 1.74
CA LYS A 193 -16.70 2.08 0.43
C LYS A 193 -16.52 0.56 0.45
N GLY A 194 -16.18 -0.04 1.60
CA GLY A 194 -15.95 -1.49 1.74
C GLY A 194 -14.66 -2.00 1.10
N ARG A 195 -13.80 -1.09 0.64
CA ARG A 195 -12.43 -1.27 0.15
C ARG A 195 -11.62 -0.03 0.53
N THR A 196 -10.29 0.01 0.44
CA THR A 196 -9.53 1.25 0.75
C THR A 196 -9.90 2.43 -0.14
N SER A 197 -10.34 2.14 -1.37
CA SER A 197 -10.69 3.09 -2.42
C SER A 197 -9.51 3.88 -2.97
N HIS A 198 -9.71 4.45 -4.15
CA HIS A 198 -8.72 5.27 -4.87
C HIS A 198 -8.50 6.64 -4.24
N ASP A 199 -9.51 7.16 -3.51
CA ASP A 199 -9.56 8.52 -2.98
C ASP A 199 -9.22 8.63 -1.48
N SER A 200 -9.09 7.50 -0.78
CA SER A 200 -8.96 7.48 0.67
C SER A 200 -8.02 6.35 1.12
N PHE A 201 -6.79 6.35 0.62
CA PHE A 201 -5.77 5.42 1.10
C PHE A 201 -5.54 5.59 2.62
N PRO A 202 -5.47 4.51 3.42
CA PRO A 202 -5.37 4.56 4.89
C PRO A 202 -3.97 4.95 5.41
N GLY A 203 -3.40 6.04 4.88
CA GLY A 203 -2.07 6.55 5.23
C GLY A 203 -2.07 8.03 5.61
N LEU A 204 -1.13 8.43 6.46
CA LEU A 204 -0.87 9.81 6.86
C LEU A 204 0.62 10.04 7.06
N ILE A 205 1.13 11.21 6.68
CA ILE A 205 2.52 11.64 6.93
C ILE A 205 2.47 12.98 7.65
N ALA A 206 3.36 13.20 8.61
CA ALA A 206 3.52 14.47 9.29
C ALA A 206 5.00 14.85 9.37
N GLY A 207 5.32 16.13 9.19
CA GLY A 207 6.69 16.63 9.25
C GLY A 207 6.75 18.08 9.73
N THR A 208 7.97 18.57 9.98
CA THR A 208 8.21 19.98 10.27
C THR A 208 8.23 20.83 8.99
N PRO A 209 8.16 22.17 9.07
CA PRO A 209 8.26 23.04 7.90
C PRO A 209 9.52 22.80 7.04
N GLU A 210 10.62 22.41 7.67
CA GLU A 210 11.93 22.20 7.03
C GLU A 210 12.14 20.78 6.51
N THR A 211 11.18 19.87 6.74
CA THR A 211 11.32 18.47 6.33
C THR A 211 11.22 18.34 4.80
N CYS A 212 12.20 17.65 4.22
CA CYS A 212 12.30 17.35 2.79
C CYS A 212 12.51 15.84 2.57
N GLU A 213 12.78 15.41 1.33
CA GLU A 213 12.99 13.99 1.05
C GLU A 213 14.24 13.42 1.72
N GLN A 214 15.29 14.22 1.92
CA GLN A 214 16.59 13.76 2.46
C GLN A 214 16.90 14.17 3.90
N ALA A 215 16.08 15.02 4.53
CA ALA A 215 16.34 15.51 5.88
C ALA A 215 15.07 15.95 6.61
N GLY A 216 15.14 16.00 7.94
CA GLY A 216 14.08 16.54 8.80
C GLY A 216 13.28 15.47 9.52
N ALA A 217 12.67 15.89 10.63
CA ALA A 217 11.87 15.02 11.49
C ALA A 217 10.47 14.82 10.91
N CYS A 218 10.07 13.56 10.77
CA CYS A 218 8.78 13.17 10.26
C CYS A 218 8.26 11.88 10.88
N PHE A 219 6.94 11.74 10.85
CA PHE A 219 6.20 10.55 11.21
C PHE A 219 5.34 10.09 10.04
N ALA A 220 5.10 8.80 9.94
CA ALA A 220 4.08 8.27 9.05
C ALA A 220 3.30 7.15 9.73
N PHE A 221 2.07 6.99 9.27
CA PHE A 221 1.06 6.11 9.83
C PHE A 221 0.35 5.39 8.68
N HIS A 222 0.20 4.07 8.77
CA HIS A 222 -0.53 3.26 7.81
C HIS A 222 -1.33 2.17 8.51
N LEU A 223 -2.65 2.21 8.38
CA LEU A 223 -3.54 1.17 8.91
C LEU A 223 -3.58 0.00 7.92
N GLY A 224 -3.11 -1.17 8.33
CA GLY A 224 -3.13 -2.42 7.55
C GLY A 224 -4.53 -3.02 7.48
N TRP A 225 -5.46 -2.30 6.83
CA TRP A 225 -6.86 -2.65 6.73
C TRP A 225 -7.42 -2.32 5.35
N SER A 226 -8.15 -3.29 4.78
CA SER A 226 -8.69 -3.17 3.43
C SER A 226 -10.14 -2.69 3.37
N GLY A 227 -10.81 -2.46 4.50
CA GLY A 227 -12.22 -2.10 4.55
C GLY A 227 -12.45 -0.62 4.91
N ASN A 228 -13.63 -0.36 5.48
CA ASN A 228 -13.98 0.94 6.02
C ASN A 228 -13.01 1.34 7.13
N HIS A 229 -12.52 2.57 7.09
CA HIS A 229 -11.52 3.06 8.04
C HIS A 229 -11.66 4.54 8.29
N ARG A 230 -10.99 4.99 9.35
CA ARG A 230 -10.86 6.39 9.71
C ARG A 230 -9.41 6.72 10.08
N ALA A 231 -8.91 7.82 9.52
CA ALA A 231 -7.70 8.49 9.97
C ALA A 231 -8.08 9.82 10.63
N ARG A 232 -7.46 10.14 11.77
CA ARG A 232 -7.78 11.36 12.52
C ARG A 232 -6.53 11.96 13.15
N VAL A 233 -6.42 13.29 13.02
CA VAL A 233 -5.43 14.11 13.72
C VAL A 233 -6.17 15.19 14.49
N ASP A 234 -5.97 15.24 15.79
CA ASP A 234 -6.54 16.23 16.69
C ASP A 234 -5.45 17.19 17.17
N ARG A 235 -5.74 18.49 17.16
CA ARG A 235 -4.99 19.54 17.85
C ARG A 235 -5.91 20.15 18.90
N LEU A 236 -5.66 19.80 20.16
CA LEU A 236 -6.48 20.18 21.29
C LEU A 236 -6.18 21.61 21.73
N SER A 237 -7.15 22.26 22.38
CA SER A 237 -7.01 23.65 22.87
C SER A 237 -5.95 23.80 23.96
N ASP A 238 -5.54 22.70 24.58
CA ASP A 238 -4.51 22.67 25.61
C ASP A 238 -3.09 22.48 25.03
N GLY A 239 -2.94 22.45 23.70
CA GLY A 239 -1.66 22.36 23.00
C GLY A 239 -1.21 20.95 22.65
N ARG A 240 -1.91 19.90 23.09
CA ARG A 240 -1.63 18.53 22.65
C ARG A 240 -2.05 18.31 21.20
N ALA A 241 -1.30 17.46 20.48
CA ALA A 241 -1.74 16.88 19.23
C ALA A 241 -1.74 15.35 19.31
N LEU A 242 -2.71 14.71 18.68
CA LEU A 242 -2.95 13.26 18.74
C LEU A 242 -3.25 12.71 17.34
N VAL A 243 -2.75 11.51 17.03
CA VAL A 243 -3.13 10.73 15.86
C VAL A 243 -3.80 9.44 16.29
N GLN A 244 -4.86 9.07 15.59
CA GLN A 244 -5.52 7.77 15.77
C GLN A 244 -6.08 7.26 14.44
N MET A 245 -5.96 5.94 14.24
CA MET A 245 -6.50 5.24 13.07
C MET A 245 -7.17 3.93 13.51
N GLY A 246 -8.25 3.56 12.83
CA GLY A 246 -8.97 2.33 13.12
C GLY A 246 -10.00 1.99 12.05
N GLU A 247 -10.59 0.80 12.20
CA GLU A 247 -11.75 0.38 11.43
C GLU A 247 -12.93 1.31 11.71
N LEU A 248 -13.73 1.58 10.68
CA LEU A 248 -14.91 2.44 10.77
C LEU A 248 -16.18 1.59 10.64
N PHE A 249 -16.97 1.56 11.72
CA PHE A 249 -18.18 0.76 11.79
C PHE A 249 -19.41 1.49 11.26
N LEU A 250 -20.31 0.72 10.68
CA LEU A 250 -21.70 1.10 10.50
C LEU A 250 -22.48 0.88 11.82
N PRO A 251 -23.67 1.49 11.97
CA PRO A 251 -24.46 1.38 13.19
C PRO A 251 -24.70 -0.08 13.61
N GLY A 252 -24.28 -0.45 14.82
CA GLY A 252 -24.47 -1.78 15.38
C GLY A 252 -23.70 -2.92 14.67
N GLU A 253 -22.71 -2.60 13.83
CA GLU A 253 -21.99 -3.59 13.03
C GLU A 253 -21.13 -4.54 13.87
N VAL A 254 -20.55 -4.04 14.96
CA VAL A 254 -19.75 -4.82 15.91
C VAL A 254 -20.46 -4.87 17.25
N SER A 255 -20.91 -6.07 17.61
CA SER A 255 -21.45 -6.38 18.93
C SER A 255 -20.79 -7.66 19.44
N LEU A 256 -20.27 -7.62 20.66
CA LEU A 256 -19.61 -8.75 21.31
C LEU A 256 -20.56 -9.37 22.33
N ALA A 257 -20.91 -10.65 22.14
CA ALA A 257 -21.57 -11.44 23.17
C ALA A 257 -20.64 -11.67 24.37
N ALA A 258 -21.17 -12.26 25.44
CA ALA A 258 -20.39 -12.64 26.61
C ALA A 258 -19.21 -13.55 26.23
N GLY A 259 -17.99 -13.14 26.59
CA GLY A 259 -16.75 -13.85 26.28
C GLY A 259 -16.19 -13.64 24.87
N GLU A 260 -16.89 -12.89 24.01
CA GLU A 260 -16.38 -12.57 22.67
C GLU A 260 -15.37 -11.41 22.69
N SER A 261 -14.58 -11.34 21.62
CA SER A 261 -13.57 -10.31 21.45
C SER A 261 -13.55 -9.72 20.05
N TYR A 262 -13.14 -8.46 19.95
CA TYR A 262 -12.84 -7.76 18.72
C TYR A 262 -11.35 -7.40 18.66
N GLN A 263 -10.74 -7.56 17.50
CA GLN A 263 -9.35 -7.19 17.23
C GLN A 263 -9.30 -6.08 16.19
N THR A 264 -8.64 -4.96 16.52
CA THR A 264 -8.39 -3.88 15.55
C THR A 264 -7.43 -4.35 14.45
N PRO A 265 -7.52 -3.78 13.25
CA PRO A 265 -6.42 -3.86 12.29
C PRO A 265 -5.13 -3.24 12.85
N PRO A 266 -3.94 -3.66 12.37
CA PRO A 266 -2.66 -3.10 12.79
C PRO A 266 -2.45 -1.68 12.28
N LEU A 267 -2.06 -0.79 13.17
CA LEU A 267 -1.50 0.51 12.82
C LEU A 267 0.03 0.40 12.80
N ASN A 268 0.60 0.64 11.62
CA ASN A 268 2.04 0.70 11.40
C ASN A 268 2.47 2.16 11.43
N ALA A 269 3.38 2.52 12.31
CA ALA A 269 3.77 3.90 12.55
C ALA A 269 5.28 4.01 12.72
N ALA A 270 5.91 5.01 12.12
CA ALA A 270 7.36 5.18 12.19
C ALA A 270 7.76 6.64 12.37
N PHE A 271 8.95 6.82 12.92
CA PHE A 271 9.63 8.10 13.06
C PHE A 271 10.95 8.08 12.28
N SER A 272 11.26 9.19 11.61
CA SER A 272 12.58 9.43 11.02
C SER A 272 13.00 10.88 11.23
N ASP A 273 14.29 11.10 11.51
CA ASP A 273 14.94 12.42 11.49
C ASP A 273 15.72 12.69 10.18
N ALA A 274 15.63 11.76 9.22
CA ALA A 274 16.36 11.77 7.96
C ALA A 274 15.46 11.98 6.72
N GLY A 275 14.30 12.61 6.90
CA GLY A 275 13.38 12.99 5.82
C GLY A 275 12.49 11.87 5.28
N TYR A 276 11.61 12.23 4.34
CA TYR A 276 10.54 11.35 3.85
C TYR A 276 11.05 10.10 3.12
N SER A 277 12.18 10.17 2.42
CA SER A 277 12.74 8.99 1.75
C SER A 277 13.26 7.96 2.76
N ALA A 278 13.88 8.40 3.86
CA ALA A 278 14.29 7.49 4.93
C ALA A 278 13.08 6.83 5.60
N LEU A 279 12.03 7.61 5.86
CA LEU A 279 10.78 7.12 6.41
C LEU A 279 10.13 6.05 5.50
N SER A 280 10.08 6.29 4.18
CA SER A 280 9.56 5.28 3.23
C SER A 280 10.37 3.99 3.24
N ARG A 281 11.70 4.05 3.35
CA ARG A 281 12.53 2.85 3.46
C ARG A 281 12.21 2.02 4.69
N GLN A 282 11.88 2.65 5.83
CA GLN A 282 11.43 1.93 7.01
C GLN A 282 10.15 1.14 6.71
N PHE A 283 9.14 1.77 6.11
CA PHE A 283 7.90 1.10 5.70
C PHE A 283 8.15 -0.01 4.67
N HIS A 284 9.04 0.20 3.70
CA HIS A 284 9.37 -0.82 2.70
C HIS A 284 10.05 -2.04 3.32
N ARG A 285 11.01 -1.84 4.23
CA ARG A 285 11.67 -2.95 4.94
C ARG A 285 10.67 -3.68 5.85
N HIS A 286 9.83 -2.95 6.58
CA HIS A 286 8.80 -3.53 7.42
C HIS A 286 7.79 -4.37 6.63
N LEU A 287 7.30 -3.85 5.49
CA LEU A 287 6.40 -4.60 4.62
C LEU A 287 7.05 -5.92 4.16
N LYS A 288 8.30 -5.87 3.70
CA LYS A 288 9.03 -7.05 3.20
C LYS A 288 9.42 -8.05 4.29
N GLY A 289 9.71 -7.57 5.49
CA GLY A 289 10.28 -8.38 6.57
C GLY A 289 9.29 -8.88 7.61
N ALA A 290 8.23 -8.11 7.90
CA ALA A 290 7.31 -8.36 9.01
C ALA A 290 5.84 -8.52 8.59
N VAL A 291 5.42 -7.98 7.44
CA VAL A 291 4.02 -8.05 6.98
C VAL A 291 3.85 -9.13 5.93
N MET A 292 4.66 -9.09 4.87
CA MET A 292 4.75 -10.14 3.87
C MET A 292 5.64 -11.26 4.38
N ASP A 293 5.51 -12.44 3.80
CA ASP A 293 6.37 -13.57 4.10
C ASP A 293 7.44 -13.76 3.01
N ASP A 294 8.31 -14.76 3.18
CA ASP A 294 9.45 -14.99 2.31
C ASP A 294 9.10 -15.33 0.84
N ARG A 295 7.80 -15.45 0.51
CA ARG A 295 7.33 -15.64 -0.88
C ARG A 295 7.81 -14.53 -1.81
N ILE A 296 7.90 -13.29 -1.31
CA ILE A 296 8.44 -12.15 -2.06
C ILE A 296 9.89 -12.35 -2.52
N ARG A 297 10.65 -13.22 -1.84
CA ARG A 297 12.08 -13.47 -2.09
C ARG A 297 12.37 -14.76 -2.86
N ARG A 298 11.36 -15.62 -3.08
CA ARG A 298 11.56 -16.97 -3.66
C ARG A 298 12.07 -16.96 -5.10
N LYS A 299 11.59 -16.01 -5.89
CA LYS A 299 11.99 -15.84 -7.29
C LYS A 299 11.94 -14.37 -7.70
N PRO A 300 12.72 -13.99 -8.73
CA PRO A 300 12.59 -12.67 -9.31
C PRO A 300 11.16 -12.41 -9.81
N ARG A 301 10.72 -11.16 -9.71
CA ARG A 301 9.41 -10.73 -10.16
C ARG A 301 9.31 -10.79 -11.70
N PRO A 302 8.47 -11.68 -12.28
CA PRO A 302 8.49 -11.92 -13.72
C PRO A 302 7.94 -10.73 -14.51
N VAL A 303 8.48 -10.48 -15.69
CA VAL A 303 7.92 -9.46 -16.60
C VAL A 303 6.57 -9.94 -17.14
N HIS A 304 5.50 -9.21 -16.83
CA HIS A 304 4.14 -9.58 -17.22
C HIS A 304 3.79 -9.17 -18.65
N TYR A 305 3.00 -10.01 -19.33
CA TYR A 305 2.17 -9.64 -20.47
C TYR A 305 0.71 -9.88 -20.08
N ASN A 306 -0.10 -8.83 -20.05
CA ASN A 306 -1.54 -8.91 -19.76
C ASN A 306 -2.35 -8.63 -21.04
N THR A 307 -3.37 -9.45 -21.30
CA THR A 307 -4.17 -9.38 -22.54
C THR A 307 -5.27 -8.32 -22.53
N TRP A 308 -5.60 -7.70 -21.40
CA TRP A 308 -6.79 -6.85 -21.23
C TRP A 308 -6.89 -5.75 -22.29
N GLU A 309 -5.95 -4.80 -22.35
CA GLU A 309 -6.00 -3.74 -23.35
C GLU A 309 -5.61 -4.20 -24.77
N ALA A 310 -5.20 -5.47 -24.95
CA ALA A 310 -4.88 -6.04 -26.26
C ALA A 310 -6.11 -6.60 -26.98
N VAL A 311 -7.06 -7.17 -26.24
CA VAL A 311 -8.24 -7.84 -26.81
C VAL A 311 -9.57 -7.48 -26.13
N TYR A 312 -9.55 -6.89 -24.94
CA TYR A 312 -10.72 -6.74 -24.07
C TYR A 312 -11.51 -8.06 -24.00
N PHE A 313 -12.77 -8.06 -24.42
CA PHE A 313 -13.63 -9.26 -24.40
C PHE A 313 -13.60 -10.07 -25.71
N ASP A 314 -12.89 -9.59 -26.75
CA ASP A 314 -12.85 -10.19 -28.09
C ASP A 314 -11.78 -11.29 -28.17
N HIS A 315 -12.02 -12.36 -27.42
CA HIS A 315 -11.11 -13.49 -27.30
C HIS A 315 -11.17 -14.36 -28.57
N ASP A 316 -10.03 -14.45 -29.25
CA ASP A 316 -9.79 -15.32 -30.40
C ASP A 316 -8.55 -16.18 -30.16
N HIS A 317 -8.64 -17.48 -30.45
CA HIS A 317 -7.56 -18.43 -30.16
C HIS A 317 -6.28 -18.12 -30.94
N ASP A 318 -6.38 -17.93 -32.26
CA ASP A 318 -5.22 -17.69 -33.10
C ASP A 318 -4.52 -16.38 -32.72
N LYS A 319 -5.30 -15.35 -32.41
CA LYS A 319 -4.78 -14.07 -31.89
C LYS A 319 -4.06 -14.25 -30.56
N LEU A 320 -4.64 -14.97 -29.59
CA LEU A 320 -4.03 -15.19 -28.27
C LEU A 320 -2.72 -15.99 -28.37
N PHE A 321 -2.65 -16.98 -29.26
CA PHE A 321 -1.41 -17.74 -29.52
C PHE A 321 -0.35 -16.83 -30.15
N ALA A 322 -0.71 -16.05 -31.17
CA ALA A 322 0.21 -15.10 -31.79
C ALA A 322 0.72 -14.03 -30.80
N LEU A 323 -0.14 -13.57 -29.88
CA LEU A 323 0.26 -12.67 -28.79
C LEU A 323 1.22 -13.35 -27.82
N ALA A 324 1.00 -14.62 -27.47
CA ALA A 324 1.91 -15.37 -26.62
C ALA A 324 3.29 -15.56 -27.28
N ASP A 325 3.32 -15.95 -28.55
CA ASP A 325 4.56 -16.05 -29.34
C ASP A 325 5.32 -14.71 -29.35
N LYS A 326 4.59 -13.61 -29.59
CA LYS A 326 5.18 -12.27 -29.65
C LYS A 326 5.69 -11.80 -28.29
N ALA A 327 4.92 -12.03 -27.22
CA ALA A 327 5.31 -11.70 -25.86
C ALA A 327 6.57 -12.45 -25.43
N ALA A 328 6.68 -13.74 -25.76
CA ALA A 328 7.87 -14.54 -25.51
C ALA A 328 9.10 -14.00 -26.28
N ASP A 329 8.95 -13.66 -27.57
CA ASP A 329 10.05 -13.11 -28.39
C ASP A 329 10.63 -11.80 -27.84
N ILE A 330 9.80 -10.92 -27.29
CA ILE A 330 10.26 -9.67 -26.67
C ILE A 330 10.69 -9.83 -25.20
N GLY A 331 10.56 -11.03 -24.63
CA GLY A 331 11.12 -11.41 -23.34
C GLY A 331 10.16 -11.34 -22.16
N ALA A 332 8.84 -11.40 -22.36
CA ALA A 332 7.90 -11.63 -21.27
C ALA A 332 8.18 -12.96 -20.56
N GLU A 333 7.86 -13.04 -19.27
CA GLU A 333 8.09 -14.22 -18.42
C GLU A 333 6.78 -14.80 -17.88
N ARG A 334 5.69 -14.04 -17.97
CA ARG A 334 4.35 -14.46 -17.57
C ARG A 334 3.30 -13.91 -18.53
N PHE A 335 2.44 -14.78 -19.02
CA PHE A 335 1.27 -14.43 -19.84
C PHE A 335 0.00 -14.51 -18.98
N ILE A 336 -0.77 -13.43 -18.93
CA ILE A 336 -1.98 -13.33 -18.11
C ILE A 336 -3.18 -13.18 -19.03
N LEU A 337 -4.06 -14.19 -19.02
CA LEU A 337 -5.36 -14.09 -19.66
C LEU A 337 -6.31 -13.31 -18.73
N ASP A 338 -6.68 -12.10 -19.15
CA ASP A 338 -7.52 -11.20 -18.36
C ASP A 338 -9.04 -11.48 -18.53
N ASP A 339 -9.91 -10.57 -18.08
CA ASP A 339 -11.37 -10.71 -18.09
C ASP A 339 -11.92 -11.13 -19.47
N GLY A 340 -12.95 -11.98 -19.47
CA GLY A 340 -13.58 -12.49 -20.69
C GLY A 340 -13.38 -13.98 -20.97
N TRP A 341 -12.67 -14.75 -20.15
CA TRP A 341 -12.43 -16.18 -20.42
C TRP A 341 -13.57 -17.12 -20.00
N PHE A 342 -14.51 -16.66 -19.17
CA PHE A 342 -15.46 -17.48 -18.44
C PHE A 342 -16.93 -17.27 -18.85
N GLY A 343 -17.78 -18.23 -18.52
CA GLY A 343 -19.25 -18.14 -18.63
C GLY A 343 -19.74 -17.45 -19.92
N SER A 344 -20.65 -16.48 -19.77
CA SER A 344 -21.19 -15.66 -20.87
C SER A 344 -20.46 -14.31 -21.06
N ARG A 345 -19.23 -14.17 -20.54
CA ARG A 345 -18.51 -12.89 -20.35
C ARG A 345 -18.00 -12.23 -21.65
N ARG A 346 -18.89 -11.85 -22.57
CA ARG A 346 -18.54 -11.10 -23.81
C ARG A 346 -18.50 -9.58 -23.64
N ASN A 347 -18.86 -9.10 -22.45
CA ASN A 347 -18.83 -7.70 -22.02
C ASN A 347 -18.94 -7.66 -20.49
N ASP A 348 -18.93 -6.48 -19.91
CA ASP A 348 -18.98 -6.29 -18.45
C ASP A 348 -20.35 -6.52 -17.81
N LYS A 349 -21.40 -6.82 -18.59
CA LYS A 349 -22.80 -6.91 -18.12
C LYS A 349 -23.27 -8.31 -17.73
N ALA A 350 -22.49 -9.34 -18.03
CA ALA A 350 -22.87 -10.74 -17.82
C ALA A 350 -21.69 -11.61 -17.34
N GLY A 351 -22.00 -12.77 -16.76
CA GLY A 351 -21.06 -13.85 -16.49
C GLY A 351 -20.29 -13.81 -15.16
N LEU A 352 -20.17 -12.67 -14.46
CA LEU A 352 -19.54 -12.67 -13.13
C LEU A 352 -20.28 -13.61 -12.19
N GLY A 353 -19.54 -14.48 -11.51
CA GLY A 353 -20.06 -15.58 -10.69
C GLY A 353 -19.92 -16.97 -11.34
N ASP A 354 -19.82 -17.03 -12.67
CA ASP A 354 -19.79 -18.26 -13.46
C ASP A 354 -18.35 -18.65 -13.83
N TRP A 355 -17.56 -19.04 -12.83
CA TRP A 355 -16.11 -19.26 -12.93
C TRP A 355 -15.71 -20.60 -13.58
N TRP A 356 -16.09 -20.79 -14.84
CA TRP A 356 -15.65 -21.89 -15.71
C TRP A 356 -15.43 -21.36 -17.15
N PRO A 357 -14.54 -21.99 -17.95
CA PRO A 357 -14.27 -21.51 -19.31
C PRO A 357 -15.55 -21.43 -20.15
N CYS A 358 -15.67 -20.37 -20.95
CA CYS A 358 -16.78 -20.22 -21.89
C CYS A 358 -16.68 -21.32 -22.97
N GLU A 359 -17.65 -22.23 -23.05
CA GLU A 359 -17.60 -23.37 -23.98
C GLU A 359 -17.58 -22.94 -25.46
N ASP A 360 -18.23 -21.83 -25.81
CA ASP A 360 -18.26 -21.33 -27.19
C ASP A 360 -16.91 -20.74 -27.63
N VAL A 361 -16.18 -20.11 -26.70
CA VAL A 361 -14.86 -19.52 -26.98
C VAL A 361 -13.76 -20.56 -26.80
N TYR A 362 -13.84 -21.37 -25.74
CA TYR A 362 -12.87 -22.38 -25.32
C TYR A 362 -13.50 -23.78 -25.29
N PRO A 363 -13.85 -24.38 -26.45
CA PRO A 363 -14.53 -25.68 -26.50
C PRO A 363 -13.69 -26.83 -25.91
N ASP A 364 -12.36 -26.71 -25.96
CA ASP A 364 -11.41 -27.66 -25.37
C ASP A 364 -10.87 -27.17 -24.00
N GLY A 365 -11.53 -26.17 -23.40
CA GLY A 365 -11.09 -25.49 -22.19
C GLY A 365 -9.84 -24.62 -22.41
N LEU A 366 -9.23 -24.16 -21.31
CA LEU A 366 -8.02 -23.30 -21.36
C LEU A 366 -6.72 -24.09 -21.60
N GLY A 367 -6.77 -25.43 -21.55
CA GLY A 367 -5.62 -26.31 -21.64
C GLY A 367 -4.68 -26.02 -22.82
N PRO A 368 -5.19 -25.92 -24.07
CA PRO A 368 -4.35 -25.66 -25.24
C PRO A 368 -3.53 -24.36 -25.16
N LEU A 369 -4.15 -23.27 -24.70
CA LEU A 369 -3.46 -21.98 -24.54
C LEU A 369 -2.40 -22.05 -23.44
N ILE A 370 -2.74 -22.66 -22.30
CA ILE A 370 -1.82 -22.84 -21.17
C ILE A 370 -0.60 -23.68 -21.60
N GLU A 371 -0.83 -24.77 -22.33
CA GLU A 371 0.25 -25.59 -22.87
C GLU A 371 1.14 -24.83 -23.86
N HIS A 372 0.56 -24.00 -24.72
CA HIS A 372 1.33 -23.20 -25.67
C HIS A 372 2.21 -22.17 -24.94
N VAL A 373 1.64 -21.41 -24.01
CA VAL A 373 2.37 -20.44 -23.17
C VAL A 373 3.52 -21.11 -22.40
N THR A 374 3.26 -22.25 -21.78
CA THR A 374 4.29 -22.97 -21.01
C THR A 374 5.38 -23.58 -21.89
N LYS A 375 5.06 -24.03 -23.11
CA LYS A 375 6.05 -24.47 -24.12
C LYS A 375 6.96 -23.33 -24.58
N LEU A 376 6.48 -22.09 -24.56
CA LEU A 376 7.28 -20.89 -24.82
C LEU A 376 8.17 -20.48 -23.63
N GLY A 377 8.08 -21.19 -22.49
CA GLY A 377 8.88 -20.91 -21.30
C GLY A 377 8.33 -19.80 -20.41
N MET A 378 7.09 -19.37 -20.62
CA MET A 378 6.40 -18.40 -19.78
C MET A 378 5.50 -19.07 -18.74
N GLU A 379 5.31 -18.40 -17.61
CA GLU A 379 4.26 -18.74 -16.64
C GLU A 379 2.88 -18.34 -17.17
N PHE A 380 1.84 -19.10 -16.80
CA PHE A 380 0.45 -18.75 -17.11
C PHE A 380 -0.26 -18.17 -15.89
N GLY A 381 -0.93 -17.05 -16.08
CA GLY A 381 -1.77 -16.38 -15.10
C GLY A 381 -3.19 -16.17 -15.59
N LEU A 382 -4.14 -16.06 -14.65
CA LEU A 382 -5.56 -15.93 -14.95
C LEU A 382 -6.23 -14.85 -14.09
N TRP A 383 -7.11 -14.06 -14.68
CA TRP A 383 -7.89 -13.05 -13.96
C TRP A 383 -9.14 -13.64 -13.32
N PHE A 384 -9.48 -13.15 -12.13
CA PHE A 384 -10.74 -13.42 -11.43
C PHE A 384 -11.25 -12.16 -10.73
N GLU A 385 -12.57 -12.06 -10.56
CA GLU A 385 -13.21 -11.07 -9.68
C GLU A 385 -14.19 -11.76 -8.71
N PRO A 386 -13.69 -12.60 -7.78
CA PRO A 386 -14.51 -13.58 -7.07
C PRO A 386 -15.61 -12.99 -6.20
N GLU A 387 -15.47 -11.72 -5.81
CA GLU A 387 -16.38 -11.04 -4.88
C GLU A 387 -17.66 -10.53 -5.53
N MET A 388 -17.83 -10.74 -6.85
CA MET A 388 -18.87 -10.07 -7.64
C MET A 388 -19.73 -11.05 -8.42
N VAL A 389 -20.93 -10.60 -8.75
CA VAL A 389 -21.89 -11.35 -9.55
C VAL A 389 -22.65 -10.42 -10.49
N ASN A 390 -22.91 -10.86 -11.73
CA ASN A 390 -23.81 -10.15 -12.64
C ASN A 390 -25.25 -10.66 -12.46
N PRO A 391 -26.27 -9.79 -12.58
CA PRO A 391 -27.66 -10.24 -12.65
C PRO A 391 -27.90 -11.25 -13.78
N ASP A 392 -27.20 -11.07 -14.90
CA ASP A 392 -27.14 -12.03 -16.01
C ASP A 392 -25.98 -13.03 -15.81
N SER A 393 -26.15 -13.93 -14.85
CA SER A 393 -25.27 -15.08 -14.60
C SER A 393 -26.11 -16.28 -14.14
N GLU A 394 -25.61 -17.50 -14.33
CA GLU A 394 -26.24 -18.70 -13.77
C GLU A 394 -26.25 -18.66 -12.25
N LEU A 395 -25.15 -18.17 -11.65
CA LEU A 395 -25.05 -18.01 -10.20
C LEU A 395 -26.16 -17.13 -9.63
N TYR A 396 -26.39 -15.93 -10.18
CA TYR A 396 -27.42 -15.03 -9.67
C TYR A 396 -28.84 -15.54 -9.91
N ARG A 397 -29.08 -16.22 -11.05
CA ARG A 397 -30.39 -16.85 -11.33
C ARG A 397 -30.71 -17.94 -10.30
N ALA A 398 -29.71 -18.73 -9.91
CA ALA A 398 -29.87 -19.79 -8.91
C ALA A 398 -29.94 -19.25 -7.48
N HIS A 399 -29.14 -18.22 -7.18
CA HIS A 399 -28.93 -17.68 -5.83
C HIS A 399 -28.99 -16.15 -5.81
N PRO A 400 -30.15 -15.53 -6.08
CA PRO A 400 -30.28 -14.07 -6.04
C PRO A 400 -30.14 -13.51 -4.62
N ASP A 401 -30.25 -14.36 -3.59
CA ASP A 401 -30.10 -14.03 -2.18
C ASP A 401 -28.64 -13.95 -1.71
N TRP A 402 -27.67 -14.41 -2.51
CA TRP A 402 -26.24 -14.43 -2.17
C TRP A 402 -25.55 -13.06 -2.27
N VAL A 403 -26.27 -11.99 -2.59
CA VAL A 403 -25.71 -10.63 -2.67
C VAL A 403 -25.83 -9.88 -1.36
N LEU A 404 -24.84 -9.05 -1.03
CA LEU A 404 -24.95 -8.08 0.06
C LEU A 404 -26.12 -7.13 -0.24
N GLN A 405 -27.02 -6.96 0.73
CA GLN A 405 -28.24 -6.18 0.55
C GLN A 405 -28.76 -5.58 1.87
N ALA A 406 -29.37 -4.41 1.78
CA ALA A 406 -30.10 -3.80 2.88
C ALA A 406 -31.61 -4.10 2.74
N PRO A 407 -32.30 -4.59 3.79
CA PRO A 407 -33.73 -4.91 3.70
C PRO A 407 -34.58 -3.72 3.24
N GLY A 408 -35.42 -3.95 2.23
CA GLY A 408 -36.33 -2.93 1.70
C GLY A 408 -35.66 -1.82 0.88
N VAL A 409 -34.37 -1.95 0.55
CA VAL A 409 -33.62 -1.00 -0.27
C VAL A 409 -33.31 -1.62 -1.64
N GLU A 410 -33.56 -0.87 -2.70
CA GLU A 410 -33.24 -1.30 -4.06
C GLU A 410 -31.71 -1.39 -4.26
N GLN A 411 -31.26 -2.50 -4.86
CA GLN A 411 -29.86 -2.76 -5.16
C GLN A 411 -29.30 -1.75 -6.19
N ILE A 412 -28.23 -1.04 -5.83
CA ILE A 412 -27.50 -0.16 -6.76
C ILE A 412 -26.46 -0.99 -7.49
N SER A 413 -26.67 -1.16 -8.80
CA SER A 413 -25.64 -1.72 -9.69
C SER A 413 -24.54 -0.68 -9.95
N SER A 414 -23.29 -1.12 -9.93
CA SER A 414 -22.15 -0.37 -10.44
C SER A 414 -21.40 -1.29 -11.39
N ARG A 415 -20.99 -0.81 -12.57
CA ARG A 415 -20.47 -1.64 -13.67
C ARG A 415 -21.34 -2.89 -13.97
N HIS A 416 -22.67 -2.73 -13.88
CA HIS A 416 -23.65 -3.79 -14.15
C HIS A 416 -23.53 -5.05 -13.25
N GLN A 417 -22.90 -4.95 -12.08
CA GLN A 417 -22.65 -6.06 -11.16
C GLN A 417 -23.08 -5.73 -9.73
N TYR A 418 -23.23 -6.76 -8.90
CA TYR A 418 -23.47 -6.72 -7.46
C TYR A 418 -22.33 -7.38 -6.69
N VAL A 419 -22.29 -7.16 -5.36
CA VAL A 419 -21.28 -7.73 -4.46
C VAL A 419 -21.87 -8.97 -3.79
N LEU A 420 -21.16 -10.09 -3.84
CA LEU A 420 -21.52 -11.31 -3.12
C LEU A 420 -21.30 -11.14 -1.61
N ASP A 421 -22.18 -11.73 -0.81
CA ASP A 421 -22.07 -11.82 0.64
C ASP A 421 -21.13 -12.95 1.04
N LEU A 422 -19.84 -12.63 1.14
CA LEU A 422 -18.80 -13.59 1.53
C LEU A 422 -18.88 -13.93 3.02
N THR A 423 -19.71 -13.24 3.81
CA THR A 423 -19.90 -13.57 5.23
C THR A 423 -20.68 -14.87 5.42
N ARG A 424 -21.29 -15.39 4.35
CA ARG A 424 -21.96 -16.67 4.32
C ARG A 424 -21.00 -17.80 3.95
N ASP A 425 -21.10 -18.90 4.68
CA ASP A 425 -20.25 -20.08 4.46
C ASP A 425 -20.49 -20.74 3.09
N ASP A 426 -21.73 -20.73 2.59
CA ASP A 426 -22.08 -21.33 1.29
C ASP A 426 -21.49 -20.56 0.11
N VAL A 427 -21.54 -19.23 0.14
CA VAL A 427 -20.89 -18.35 -0.86
C VAL A 427 -19.38 -18.55 -0.85
N SER A 428 -18.75 -18.49 0.33
CA SER A 428 -17.29 -18.66 0.46
C SER A 428 -16.84 -20.05 0.01
N ALA A 429 -17.60 -21.10 0.34
CA ALA A 429 -17.31 -22.46 -0.10
C ALA A 429 -17.44 -22.63 -1.62
N TYR A 430 -18.47 -22.06 -2.24
CA TYR A 430 -18.64 -22.06 -3.69
C TYR A 430 -17.45 -21.41 -4.40
N LEU A 431 -17.08 -20.19 -4.00
CA LEU A 431 -15.97 -19.46 -4.60
C LEU A 431 -14.65 -20.23 -4.45
N PHE A 432 -14.37 -20.75 -3.25
CA PHE A 432 -13.20 -21.58 -3.04
C PHE A 432 -13.18 -22.81 -3.96
N GLU A 433 -14.28 -23.55 -4.07
CA GLU A 433 -14.36 -24.76 -4.91
C GLU A 433 -14.08 -24.43 -6.39
N ARG A 434 -14.68 -23.36 -6.91
CA ARG A 434 -14.47 -22.94 -8.30
C ARG A 434 -13.01 -22.59 -8.60
N LEU A 435 -12.40 -21.74 -7.77
CA LEU A 435 -11.00 -21.34 -7.96
C LEU A 435 -10.05 -22.53 -7.75
N HIS A 436 -10.26 -23.30 -6.68
CA HIS A 436 -9.45 -24.48 -6.37
C HIS A 436 -9.48 -25.52 -7.49
N LYS A 437 -10.64 -25.77 -8.09
CA LYS A 437 -10.78 -26.73 -9.19
C LYS A 437 -9.94 -26.34 -10.40
N LEU A 438 -9.98 -25.07 -10.81
CA LEU A 438 -9.19 -24.57 -11.94
C LEU A 438 -7.69 -24.62 -11.67
N LEU A 439 -7.27 -24.15 -10.49
CA LEU A 439 -5.87 -24.18 -10.06
C LEU A 439 -5.32 -25.60 -9.88
N SER A 440 -6.17 -26.57 -9.55
CA SER A 440 -5.77 -27.98 -9.43
C SER A 440 -5.71 -28.70 -10.76
N ALA A 441 -6.51 -28.26 -11.74
CA ALA A 441 -6.58 -28.89 -13.07
C ALA A 441 -5.48 -28.39 -14.03
N HIS A 442 -4.94 -27.19 -13.79
CA HIS A 442 -4.02 -26.52 -14.71
C HIS A 442 -2.81 -25.93 -13.98
N PRO A 443 -1.64 -25.82 -14.63
CA PRO A 443 -0.45 -25.18 -14.06
C PRO A 443 -0.56 -23.64 -14.08
N ILE A 444 -1.59 -23.10 -13.44
CA ILE A 444 -1.80 -21.67 -13.25
C ILE A 444 -0.97 -21.24 -12.03
N SER A 445 0.09 -20.47 -12.24
CA SER A 445 0.99 -20.01 -11.16
C SER A 445 0.65 -18.62 -10.63
N TYR A 446 -0.32 -17.94 -11.26
CA TYR A 446 -0.67 -16.56 -10.93
C TYR A 446 -2.17 -16.28 -11.08
N ILE A 447 -2.74 -15.54 -10.12
CA ILE A 447 -4.06 -14.94 -10.25
C ILE A 447 -3.99 -13.42 -10.11
N LYS A 448 -4.66 -12.70 -11.01
CA LYS A 448 -5.05 -11.29 -10.81
C LYS A 448 -6.42 -11.28 -10.15
N TRP A 449 -6.49 -10.95 -8.87
CA TRP A 449 -7.71 -10.90 -8.07
C TRP A 449 -8.26 -9.49 -8.07
N ASP A 450 -9.32 -9.25 -8.83
CA ASP A 450 -9.91 -7.94 -9.03
C ASP A 450 -11.17 -7.71 -8.18
N MET A 451 -11.59 -6.44 -8.08
CA MET A 451 -12.75 -5.96 -7.35
C MET A 451 -13.18 -4.57 -7.87
N ASN A 452 -14.16 -4.54 -8.77
CA ASN A 452 -14.41 -3.37 -9.63
C ASN A 452 -15.52 -2.41 -9.17
N ARG A 453 -15.96 -2.47 -7.90
CA ARG A 453 -16.99 -1.54 -7.39
C ARG A 453 -16.94 -1.34 -5.89
N ASP A 454 -17.47 -0.21 -5.42
CA ASP A 454 -17.71 0.02 -4.00
C ASP A 454 -18.88 -0.84 -3.49
N ILE A 455 -18.88 -1.10 -2.18
CA ILE A 455 -20.00 -1.73 -1.48
C ILE A 455 -21.01 -0.65 -1.07
N HIS A 456 -22.15 -0.57 -1.76
CA HIS A 456 -23.19 0.42 -1.47
C HIS A 456 -24.19 -0.05 -0.40
N HIS A 457 -24.48 -1.37 -0.36
CA HIS A 457 -25.43 -1.97 0.56
C HIS A 457 -24.80 -3.13 1.33
N PRO A 458 -23.89 -2.87 2.28
CA PRO A 458 -23.14 -3.90 3.01
C PRO A 458 -24.00 -4.58 4.09
N GLY A 459 -25.17 -5.09 3.72
CA GLY A 459 -26.06 -5.79 4.63
C GLY A 459 -26.04 -7.30 4.40
N SER A 460 -26.07 -8.05 5.49
CA SER A 460 -26.20 -9.50 5.54
C SER A 460 -27.14 -9.85 6.70
N ASP A 461 -28.17 -10.65 6.43
CA ASP A 461 -29.22 -11.01 7.40
C ASP A 461 -29.83 -9.79 8.14
N GLY A 462 -30.00 -8.69 7.41
CA GLY A 462 -30.55 -7.44 7.94
C GLY A 462 -29.62 -6.65 8.87
N ARG A 463 -28.34 -7.03 8.98
CA ARG A 463 -27.32 -6.34 9.78
C ARG A 463 -26.21 -5.81 8.88
N ALA A 464 -25.54 -4.74 9.30
CA ALA A 464 -24.31 -4.29 8.65
C ALA A 464 -23.22 -5.38 8.72
N ALA A 465 -22.46 -5.49 7.64
CA ALA A 465 -21.56 -6.62 7.41
C ALA A 465 -20.24 -6.24 6.72
N THR A 466 -19.92 -4.96 6.48
CA THR A 466 -18.66 -4.53 5.83
C THR A 466 -17.42 -5.06 6.54
N SER A 467 -17.44 -5.02 7.87
CA SER A 467 -16.37 -5.52 8.75
C SER A 467 -16.14 -7.02 8.58
N ARG A 468 -17.23 -7.80 8.61
CA ARG A 468 -17.22 -9.25 8.42
C ARG A 468 -16.87 -9.62 6.98
N GLN A 469 -17.38 -8.89 6.00
CA GLN A 469 -17.09 -9.06 4.57
C GLN A 469 -15.60 -8.94 4.31
N THR A 470 -14.96 -7.88 4.83
CA THR A 470 -13.50 -7.68 4.66
C THR A 470 -12.71 -8.84 5.27
N ARG A 471 -13.09 -9.31 6.47
CA ARG A 471 -12.47 -10.49 7.12
C ARG A 471 -12.74 -11.79 6.35
N ALA A 472 -13.90 -11.93 5.71
CA ALA A 472 -14.23 -13.09 4.89
C ALA A 472 -13.43 -13.13 3.58
N VAL A 473 -13.19 -11.98 2.94
CA VAL A 473 -12.26 -11.87 1.79
C VAL A 473 -10.87 -12.34 2.20
N TYR A 474 -10.36 -11.85 3.33
CA TYR A 474 -9.09 -12.30 3.89
C TYR A 474 -9.04 -13.80 4.11
N ALA A 475 -10.05 -14.38 4.76
CA ALA A 475 -10.13 -15.80 5.02
C ALA A 475 -10.17 -16.64 3.74
N LEU A 476 -10.88 -16.18 2.70
CA LEU A 476 -10.97 -16.87 1.41
C LEU A 476 -9.61 -16.90 0.69
N ILE A 477 -8.89 -15.76 0.66
CA ILE A 477 -7.55 -15.69 0.07
C ILE A 477 -6.58 -16.57 0.87
N ASP A 478 -6.60 -16.49 2.20
CA ASP A 478 -5.75 -17.30 3.09
C ASP A 478 -5.99 -18.80 2.86
N ARG A 479 -7.26 -19.22 2.73
CA ARG A 479 -7.66 -20.60 2.43
C ARG A 479 -7.15 -21.04 1.05
N LEU A 480 -7.26 -20.19 0.03
CA LEU A 480 -6.78 -20.49 -1.32
C LEU A 480 -5.26 -20.68 -1.35
N ARG A 481 -4.52 -19.82 -0.65
CA ARG A 481 -3.05 -19.92 -0.54
C ARG A 481 -2.59 -21.14 0.23
N ALA A 482 -3.31 -21.51 1.28
CA ALA A 482 -3.03 -22.76 2.00
C ALA A 482 -3.19 -23.99 1.08
N ALA A 483 -4.16 -23.98 0.17
CA ALA A 483 -4.36 -25.03 -0.81
C ALA A 483 -3.36 -24.98 -1.98
N HIS A 484 -2.87 -23.80 -2.35
CA HIS A 484 -1.92 -23.58 -3.46
C HIS A 484 -0.72 -22.71 -3.00
N PRO A 485 0.26 -23.26 -2.26
CA PRO A 485 1.33 -22.47 -1.65
C PRO A 485 2.28 -21.75 -2.62
N GLU A 486 2.38 -22.24 -3.86
CA GLU A 486 3.22 -21.65 -4.92
C GLU A 486 2.46 -20.64 -5.80
N LEU A 487 1.17 -20.43 -5.54
CA LEU A 487 0.36 -19.43 -6.24
C LEU A 487 0.79 -18.02 -5.84
N GLU A 488 1.10 -17.20 -6.84
CA GLU A 488 1.18 -15.75 -6.67
C GLU A 488 -0.19 -15.10 -6.91
N ILE A 489 -0.56 -14.15 -6.06
CA ILE A 489 -1.81 -13.39 -6.18
C ILE A 489 -1.48 -11.90 -6.30
N GLU A 490 -2.01 -11.23 -7.31
CA GLU A 490 -2.04 -9.77 -7.41
C GLU A 490 -3.39 -9.25 -6.91
N SER A 491 -3.35 -8.32 -5.95
CA SER A 491 -4.55 -7.55 -5.58
C SER A 491 -4.80 -6.47 -6.65
N CYS A 492 -6.00 -6.47 -7.20
CA CYS A 492 -6.52 -5.45 -8.09
C CYS A 492 -7.90 -5.02 -7.58
N SER A 493 -8.22 -3.75 -7.76
CA SER A 493 -9.54 -3.22 -7.45
C SER A 493 -9.81 -2.01 -8.33
N SER A 494 -10.00 -2.27 -9.64
CA SER A 494 -9.91 -1.25 -10.70
C SER A 494 -8.60 -0.45 -10.56
N GLY A 495 -7.47 -1.16 -10.58
CA GLY A 495 -6.19 -0.60 -10.16
C GLY A 495 -6.03 -0.56 -8.63
N GLY A 496 -5.56 0.57 -8.11
CA GLY A 496 -5.10 0.71 -6.72
C GLY A 496 -6.19 0.86 -5.66
N GLY A 497 -7.46 0.51 -5.96
CA GLY A 497 -8.59 0.72 -5.06
C GLY A 497 -8.61 -0.17 -3.81
N ARG A 498 -7.70 -1.15 -3.71
CA ARG A 498 -7.46 -1.99 -2.53
C ARG A 498 -5.98 -2.36 -2.45
N ALA A 499 -5.19 -1.40 -1.98
CA ALA A 499 -3.75 -1.48 -1.86
C ALA A 499 -3.35 -1.03 -0.46
N ASP A 500 -3.12 -1.98 0.43
CA ASP A 500 -2.79 -1.78 1.84
C ASP A 500 -2.06 -3.01 2.40
N TYR A 501 -1.60 -2.92 3.65
CA TYR A 501 -0.80 -3.99 4.28
C TYR A 501 -1.67 -5.17 4.72
N GLY A 502 -2.98 -4.95 4.95
CA GLY A 502 -3.93 -6.02 5.25
C GLY A 502 -4.11 -6.97 4.07
N ILE A 503 -4.23 -6.44 2.85
CA ILE A 503 -4.29 -7.26 1.64
C ILE A 503 -2.92 -7.81 1.24
N LEU A 504 -1.84 -7.01 1.33
CA LEU A 504 -0.47 -7.46 0.97
C LEU A 504 0.12 -8.51 1.91
N LYS A 505 -0.38 -8.64 3.15
CA LYS A 505 -0.09 -9.81 3.99
C LYS A 505 -0.50 -11.13 3.32
N ARG A 506 -1.45 -11.06 2.38
CA ARG A 506 -2.10 -12.20 1.73
C ARG A 506 -1.85 -12.26 0.23
N THR A 507 -1.41 -11.20 -0.41
CA THR A 507 -1.09 -11.14 -1.83
C THR A 507 0.40 -10.86 -2.04
N ASP A 508 0.88 -10.96 -3.27
CA ASP A 508 2.30 -10.86 -3.60
C ASP A 508 2.65 -9.52 -4.25
N ARG A 509 1.65 -8.85 -4.84
CA ARG A 509 1.75 -7.53 -5.44
C ARG A 509 0.37 -6.84 -5.53
N ILE A 510 0.38 -5.58 -5.93
CA ILE A 510 -0.81 -4.78 -6.26
C ILE A 510 -0.76 -4.32 -7.73
N TRP A 511 -1.90 -4.27 -8.40
CA TRP A 511 -2.04 -3.49 -9.62
C TRP A 511 -2.23 -2.02 -9.24
N THR A 512 -1.17 -1.20 -9.37
CA THR A 512 -1.13 0.14 -8.77
C THR A 512 -2.21 1.10 -9.32
N SER A 513 -2.56 0.99 -10.60
CA SER A 513 -3.54 1.86 -11.27
C SER A 513 -3.89 1.30 -12.65
N ASP A 514 -5.15 1.41 -13.06
CA ASP A 514 -5.57 1.14 -14.44
C ASP A 514 -4.99 2.15 -15.44
N SER A 515 -4.56 3.34 -15.00
CA SER A 515 -3.87 4.26 -15.89
C SER A 515 -2.47 3.73 -16.19
N ASN A 516 -2.26 3.21 -17.40
CA ASN A 516 -0.92 2.91 -17.92
C ASN A 516 -0.30 4.11 -18.68
N ASP A 517 -0.90 5.30 -18.56
CA ASP A 517 -0.35 6.53 -19.09
C ASP A 517 0.94 6.89 -18.35
N ALA A 518 2.03 7.00 -19.11
CA ALA A 518 3.36 7.15 -18.54
C ALA A 518 3.55 8.46 -17.75
N LEU A 519 2.75 9.52 -17.98
CA LEU A 519 2.83 10.77 -17.23
C LEU A 519 1.97 10.73 -15.95
N ASP A 520 0.79 10.12 -15.99
CA ASP A 520 -0.01 9.92 -14.78
C ASP A 520 0.72 8.99 -13.81
N ARG A 521 1.33 7.92 -14.36
CA ARG A 521 2.14 6.97 -13.59
C ARG A 521 3.31 7.60 -12.85
N GLN A 522 3.89 8.70 -13.33
CA GLN A 522 4.95 9.41 -12.59
C GLN A 522 4.45 9.91 -11.23
N ARG A 523 3.23 10.47 -11.18
CA ARG A 523 2.63 10.96 -9.93
C ARG A 523 2.14 9.81 -9.06
N ILE A 524 1.42 8.86 -9.66
CA ILE A 524 0.83 7.71 -8.96
C ILE A 524 1.91 6.86 -8.29
N GLN A 525 2.97 6.50 -9.03
CA GLN A 525 4.05 5.68 -8.49
C GLN A 525 4.87 6.44 -7.44
N ARG A 526 5.08 7.76 -7.61
CA ARG A 526 5.73 8.58 -6.59
C ARG A 526 4.93 8.55 -5.29
N GLY A 527 3.62 8.76 -5.36
CA GLY A 527 2.71 8.72 -4.21
C GLY A 527 2.68 7.36 -3.52
N ALA A 528 2.48 6.29 -4.28
CA ALA A 528 2.49 4.92 -3.76
C ALA A 528 3.82 4.54 -3.08
N SER A 529 4.95 5.04 -3.60
CA SER A 529 6.29 4.76 -3.06
C SER A 529 6.54 5.33 -1.65
N HIS A 530 5.59 6.06 -1.07
CA HIS A 530 5.70 6.45 0.33
C HIS A 530 5.57 5.25 1.28
N PHE A 531 4.79 4.23 0.90
CA PHE A 531 4.50 3.05 1.70
C PHE A 531 4.79 1.72 1.01
N PHE A 532 4.89 1.70 -0.33
CA PHE A 532 5.07 0.47 -1.11
C PHE A 532 6.41 0.44 -1.85
N PRO A 533 7.22 -0.62 -1.70
CA PRO A 533 8.43 -0.82 -2.48
C PRO A 533 8.10 -1.11 -3.95
N LEU A 534 9.05 -0.83 -4.84
CA LEU A 534 8.85 -0.98 -6.29
C LEU A 534 8.46 -2.40 -6.71
N GLU A 535 8.96 -3.42 -6.02
CA GLU A 535 8.73 -4.83 -6.37
C GLU A 535 7.30 -5.33 -6.15
N VAL A 536 6.48 -4.60 -5.39
CA VAL A 536 5.04 -4.93 -5.22
C VAL A 536 4.15 -4.07 -6.12
N MET A 537 4.71 -3.08 -6.82
CA MET A 537 3.95 -2.11 -7.60
C MET A 537 3.80 -2.54 -9.06
N GLY A 538 2.62 -3.03 -9.44
CA GLY A 538 2.02 -3.01 -10.78
C GLY A 538 2.50 -1.87 -11.66
N ALA A 539 3.29 -2.11 -12.71
CA ALA A 539 3.65 -1.07 -13.69
C ALA A 539 3.79 -1.63 -15.12
N HIS A 540 2.79 -1.40 -15.96
CA HIS A 540 2.78 -1.89 -17.35
C HIS A 540 3.05 -0.79 -18.36
N VAL A 541 3.79 -1.14 -19.42
CA VAL A 541 3.80 -0.37 -20.66
C VAL A 541 2.43 -0.51 -21.33
N GLY A 542 1.69 0.60 -21.43
CA GLY A 542 0.40 0.66 -22.13
C GLY A 542 0.53 0.88 -23.65
N PRO A 543 -0.59 0.96 -24.38
CA PRO A 543 -0.62 1.19 -25.83
C PRO A 543 -0.12 2.57 -26.22
N GLN A 544 0.22 2.75 -27.51
CA GLN A 544 0.72 4.04 -28.02
C GLN A 544 -0.24 5.21 -27.74
N ARG A 545 -1.55 4.96 -27.86
CA ARG A 545 -2.60 5.89 -27.42
C ARG A 545 -3.26 5.30 -26.18
N CYS A 546 -3.02 5.88 -25.00
CA CYS A 546 -3.60 5.40 -23.75
C CYS A 546 -5.14 5.42 -23.85
N HIS A 547 -5.79 4.33 -23.44
CA HIS A 547 -7.24 4.18 -23.53
C HIS A 547 -7.99 5.08 -22.54
N ILE A 548 -7.37 5.45 -21.41
CA ILE A 548 -8.00 6.31 -20.39
C ILE A 548 -7.81 7.79 -20.72
N THR A 549 -6.57 8.23 -20.96
CA THR A 549 -6.26 9.67 -21.14
C THR A 549 -6.38 10.12 -22.60
N GLY A 550 -6.34 9.19 -23.54
CA GLY A 550 -6.25 9.48 -24.97
C GLY A 550 -4.91 10.07 -25.42
N ARG A 551 -3.94 10.28 -24.50
CA ARG A 551 -2.60 10.80 -24.83
C ARG A 551 -1.81 9.80 -25.67
N ARG A 552 -0.93 10.33 -26.50
CA ARG A 552 0.06 9.56 -27.26
C ARG A 552 1.43 9.86 -26.70
N LEU A 553 2.08 8.85 -26.13
CA LEU A 553 3.40 9.00 -25.51
C LEU A 553 4.39 8.04 -26.18
N ASN A 554 5.63 8.52 -26.36
CA ASN A 554 6.67 7.74 -26.99
C ASN A 554 6.96 6.44 -26.20
N MET A 555 7.23 5.33 -26.90
CA MET A 555 7.57 4.04 -26.28
C MET A 555 8.71 4.18 -25.25
N ARG A 556 9.69 5.06 -25.52
CA ARG A 556 10.82 5.31 -24.61
C ARG A 556 10.39 5.82 -23.25
N LEU A 557 9.42 6.73 -23.19
CA LEU A 557 8.89 7.23 -21.92
C LEU A 557 8.04 6.14 -21.23
N ARG A 558 7.16 5.46 -21.99
CA ARG A 558 6.31 4.39 -21.47
C ARG A 558 7.14 3.28 -20.79
N VAL A 559 8.20 2.83 -21.45
CA VAL A 559 9.16 1.85 -20.91
C VAL A 559 9.92 2.39 -19.69
N ALA A 560 10.44 3.62 -19.74
CA ALA A 560 11.19 4.20 -18.62
C ALA A 560 10.35 4.24 -17.33
N THR A 561 9.07 4.60 -17.45
CA THR A 561 8.14 4.64 -16.33
C THR A 561 7.84 3.24 -15.78
N ALA A 562 7.62 2.24 -16.64
CA ALA A 562 7.33 0.87 -16.23
C ALA A 562 8.55 0.13 -15.64
N LEU A 563 9.77 0.55 -16.00
CA LEU A 563 11.01 -0.06 -15.53
C LEU A 563 11.16 0.02 -14.00
N PHE A 564 10.77 1.14 -13.39
CA PHE A 564 10.76 1.36 -11.94
C PHE A 564 9.46 0.85 -11.32
N GLY A 565 9.34 -0.46 -11.20
CA GLY A 565 8.21 -1.17 -10.61
C GLY A 565 8.38 -2.68 -10.77
N HIS A 566 7.30 -3.44 -10.58
CA HIS A 566 7.21 -4.80 -11.09
C HIS A 566 6.67 -4.71 -12.53
N MET A 567 7.62 -4.67 -13.46
CA MET A 567 7.39 -4.36 -14.87
C MET A 567 6.47 -5.37 -15.56
N GLY A 568 5.67 -4.86 -16.49
CA GLY A 568 4.95 -5.65 -17.46
C GLY A 568 4.55 -4.80 -18.67
N MET A 569 3.60 -5.33 -19.44
CA MET A 569 3.05 -4.63 -20.59
C MET A 569 1.60 -5.09 -20.84
N GLU A 570 0.80 -4.17 -21.36
CA GLU A 570 -0.64 -4.34 -21.53
C GLU A 570 -1.07 -3.54 -22.77
N LEU A 571 -0.83 -4.14 -23.93
CA LEU A 571 -1.05 -3.57 -25.27
C LEU A 571 -1.09 -4.69 -26.32
N ASP A 572 -1.70 -4.40 -27.48
CA ASP A 572 -1.72 -5.33 -28.61
C ASP A 572 -0.37 -5.33 -29.35
N LEU A 573 0.48 -6.31 -29.05
CA LEU A 573 1.82 -6.44 -29.63
C LEU A 573 1.83 -6.73 -31.14
N LEU A 574 0.70 -7.19 -31.71
CA LEU A 574 0.60 -7.47 -33.14
C LEU A 574 0.43 -6.19 -33.97
N ASN A 575 0.00 -5.10 -33.32
CA ASN A 575 -0.24 -3.81 -33.96
C ASN A 575 0.87 -2.78 -33.73
N GLU A 576 1.86 -3.09 -32.89
CA GLU A 576 2.99 -2.19 -32.63
C GLU A 576 4.00 -2.20 -33.79
N GLU A 577 4.59 -1.03 -34.06
CA GLU A 577 5.62 -0.92 -35.09
C GLU A 577 6.89 -1.69 -34.69
N ALA A 578 7.61 -2.24 -35.68
CA ALA A 578 8.84 -3.00 -35.42
C ALA A 578 9.88 -2.21 -34.60
N ALA A 579 10.02 -0.90 -34.87
CA ALA A 579 10.93 -0.04 -34.12
C ALA A 579 10.52 0.14 -32.65
N ASP A 580 9.22 0.22 -32.35
CA ASP A 580 8.71 0.32 -30.99
C ASP A 580 8.84 -1.02 -30.24
N LEU A 581 8.66 -2.15 -30.94
CA LEU A 581 8.93 -3.48 -30.39
C LEU A 581 10.41 -3.69 -30.05
N ASP A 582 11.33 -3.20 -30.88
CA ASP A 582 12.77 -3.24 -30.59
C ASP A 582 13.11 -2.41 -29.34
N ILE A 583 12.49 -1.23 -29.19
CA ILE A 583 12.63 -0.40 -27.99
C ILE A 583 12.08 -1.12 -26.76
N LEU A 584 10.90 -1.73 -26.86
CA LEU A 584 10.28 -2.47 -25.77
C LEU A 584 11.15 -3.67 -25.34
N LYS A 585 11.65 -4.46 -26.30
CA LYS A 585 12.56 -5.59 -26.05
C LYS A 585 13.85 -5.15 -25.37
N ALA A 586 14.45 -4.04 -25.81
CA ALA A 586 15.63 -3.46 -25.15
C ALA A 586 15.32 -2.98 -23.72
N GLY A 587 14.15 -2.39 -23.50
CA GLY A 587 13.66 -1.97 -22.19
C GLY A 587 13.45 -3.12 -21.21
N ILE A 588 12.84 -4.22 -21.69
CA ILE A 588 12.64 -5.44 -20.91
C ILE A 588 13.98 -6.05 -20.53
N ALA A 589 14.92 -6.13 -21.47
CA ALA A 589 16.28 -6.61 -21.19
C ALA A 589 16.98 -5.74 -20.13
N LEU A 590 16.85 -4.41 -20.25
CA LEU A 590 17.40 -3.47 -19.28
C LEU A 590 16.77 -3.63 -17.88
N HIS A 591 15.44 -3.77 -17.81
CA HIS A 591 14.77 -4.06 -16.54
C HIS A 591 15.29 -5.37 -15.95
N LYS A 592 15.37 -6.47 -16.72
CA LYS A 592 15.89 -7.74 -16.20
C LYS A 592 17.34 -7.66 -15.70
N GLN A 593 18.19 -6.90 -16.39
CA GLN A 593 19.57 -6.64 -15.98
C GLN A 593 19.63 -5.96 -14.60
N TYR A 594 18.76 -4.96 -14.39
CA TYR A 594 18.77 -4.12 -13.18
C TYR A 594 17.74 -4.50 -12.13
N ARG A 595 16.86 -5.46 -12.42
CA ARG A 595 15.77 -5.95 -11.56
C ARG A 595 16.25 -6.31 -10.15
N PRO A 596 17.41 -7.00 -9.97
CA PRO A 596 17.93 -7.26 -8.63
C PRO A 596 18.08 -5.97 -7.82
N LEU A 597 18.71 -4.93 -8.38
CA LEU A 597 18.87 -3.64 -7.71
C LEU A 597 17.53 -2.89 -7.55
N ILE A 598 16.65 -2.92 -8.54
CA ILE A 598 15.34 -2.23 -8.49
C ILE A 598 14.47 -2.80 -7.37
N HIS A 599 14.54 -4.10 -7.11
CA HIS A 599 13.68 -4.78 -6.14
C HIS A 599 14.34 -4.93 -4.76
N SER A 600 15.67 -5.05 -4.68
CA SER A 600 16.38 -5.14 -3.40
C SER A 600 16.82 -3.79 -2.84
N GLY A 601 17.07 -2.81 -3.71
CA GLY A 601 17.68 -1.53 -3.33
C GLY A 601 16.80 -0.61 -2.49
N ASP A 602 17.47 0.28 -1.78
CA ASP A 602 16.87 1.35 -1.00
C ASP A 602 16.35 2.45 -1.91
N LEU A 603 15.01 2.59 -1.98
CA LEU A 603 14.36 3.65 -2.74
C LEU A 603 14.63 5.03 -2.11
N PHE A 604 14.85 6.02 -2.96
CA PHE A 604 14.85 7.42 -2.59
C PHE A 604 14.17 8.27 -3.66
N ARG A 605 13.51 9.33 -3.23
CA ARG A 605 12.98 10.38 -4.11
C ARG A 605 13.85 11.61 -3.96
N LEU A 606 13.84 12.47 -4.97
CA LEU A 606 14.41 13.81 -4.88
C LEU A 606 13.30 14.85 -4.75
N ASP A 607 13.59 15.93 -4.02
CA ASP A 607 12.81 17.16 -4.13
C ASP A 607 13.09 17.77 -5.50
N THR A 608 12.05 17.91 -6.30
CA THR A 608 12.14 18.40 -7.67
C THR A 608 11.09 19.49 -7.91
N PRO A 609 11.34 20.43 -8.84
CA PRO A 609 10.28 21.31 -9.32
C PRO A 609 9.14 20.51 -9.96
N ASP A 610 7.91 21.03 -9.95
CA ASP A 610 6.70 20.34 -10.44
C ASP A 610 6.76 19.79 -11.88
N HIS A 611 7.67 20.31 -12.71
CA HIS A 611 7.86 19.87 -14.10
C HIS A 611 8.82 18.68 -14.25
N VAL A 612 9.43 18.21 -13.15
CA VAL A 612 10.35 17.08 -13.10
C VAL A 612 9.90 16.11 -12.02
N ASN A 613 9.97 14.81 -12.31
CA ASN A 613 9.96 13.77 -11.29
C ASN A 613 11.30 13.04 -11.29
N ALA A 614 11.89 12.84 -10.11
CA ALA A 614 13.10 12.05 -9.97
C ALA A 614 13.02 11.07 -8.79
N VAL A 615 13.29 9.80 -9.09
CA VAL A 615 13.25 8.67 -8.16
C VAL A 615 14.41 7.75 -8.48
N GLY A 616 15.06 7.20 -7.45
CA GLY A 616 16.16 6.25 -7.60
C GLY A 616 16.08 5.09 -6.63
N VAL A 617 16.97 4.13 -6.87
CA VAL A 617 17.24 2.97 -6.00
C VAL A 617 18.74 2.86 -5.82
N MET A 618 19.17 2.49 -4.62
CA MET A 618 20.59 2.37 -4.28
C MET A 618 20.85 1.08 -3.53
N ALA A 619 21.96 0.42 -3.85
CA ALA A 619 22.41 -0.75 -3.10
C ALA A 619 22.73 -0.36 -1.66
N GLU A 620 22.46 -1.24 -0.70
CA GLU A 620 22.69 -0.98 0.74
C GLU A 620 24.16 -0.65 1.04
N ASP A 621 25.09 -1.27 0.31
CA ASP A 621 26.54 -1.05 0.41
C ASP A 621 27.06 0.15 -0.43
N GLN A 622 26.13 0.91 -1.02
CA GLN A 622 26.38 2.04 -1.90
C GLN A 622 27.28 1.69 -3.09
N SER A 623 27.38 0.41 -3.49
CA SER A 623 28.18 -0.03 -4.64
C SER A 623 27.61 0.45 -5.97
N GLN A 624 26.29 0.61 -6.06
CA GLN A 624 25.61 1.05 -7.27
C GLN A 624 24.27 1.72 -7.00
N ALA A 625 23.83 2.56 -7.93
CA ALA A 625 22.53 3.21 -7.89
C ALA A 625 21.96 3.41 -9.31
N LEU A 626 20.63 3.41 -9.40
CA LEU A 626 19.89 3.85 -10.57
C LEU A 626 19.05 5.06 -10.21
N LEU A 627 18.98 6.02 -11.12
CA LEU A 627 18.17 7.22 -10.93
C LEU A 627 17.41 7.56 -12.21
N SER A 628 16.09 7.61 -12.09
CA SER A 628 15.19 8.14 -13.10
C SER A 628 15.08 9.66 -12.95
N TRP A 629 15.28 10.38 -14.05
CA TRP A 629 14.99 11.81 -14.19
C TRP A 629 13.99 12.00 -15.33
N CYS A 630 12.74 12.28 -14.99
CA CYS A 630 11.65 12.43 -15.95
C CYS A 630 11.22 13.90 -16.05
N ASN A 631 11.40 14.49 -17.23
CA ASN A 631 10.82 15.77 -17.58
C ASN A 631 9.34 15.57 -17.94
N LEU A 632 8.44 16.02 -17.07
CA LEU A 632 7.00 15.90 -17.26
C LEU A 632 6.50 16.94 -18.26
N THR A 633 6.93 18.19 -18.08
CA THR A 633 6.63 19.30 -18.99
C THR A 633 7.92 20.00 -19.42
N GLY A 634 7.80 21.10 -20.16
CA GLY A 634 8.96 21.94 -20.50
C GLY A 634 9.64 22.52 -19.26
N HIS A 635 10.95 22.77 -19.38
CA HIS A 635 11.71 23.53 -18.39
C HIS A 635 11.08 24.92 -18.22
N ARG A 636 11.05 25.43 -16.99
CA ARG A 636 10.58 26.80 -16.73
C ARG A 636 11.67 27.83 -17.05
N GLU A 637 12.91 27.44 -16.80
CA GLU A 637 14.12 28.20 -17.04
C GLU A 637 14.74 27.78 -18.39
N THR A 638 15.57 28.66 -18.97
CA THR A 638 16.25 28.38 -20.25
C THR A 638 17.14 27.14 -20.21
N LEU A 639 17.73 26.85 -19.05
CA LEU A 639 18.61 25.71 -18.83
C LEU A 639 18.14 24.94 -17.58
N PRO A 640 18.20 23.61 -17.60
CA PRO A 640 17.86 22.80 -16.43
C PRO A 640 18.84 23.01 -15.28
N GLY A 641 18.40 22.62 -14.09
CA GLY A 641 19.26 22.54 -12.91
C GLY A 641 20.27 21.39 -12.96
N ARG A 642 20.91 21.15 -11.82
CA ARG A 642 21.83 20.04 -11.61
C ARG A 642 21.13 18.88 -10.92
N LEU A 643 21.52 17.67 -11.31
CA LEU A 643 21.18 16.43 -10.64
C LEU A 643 22.17 16.18 -9.50
N TYR A 644 21.67 16.13 -8.28
CA TYR A 644 22.42 15.70 -7.10
C TYR A 644 22.01 14.27 -6.75
N VAL A 645 22.97 13.43 -6.39
CA VAL A 645 22.70 12.03 -6.02
C VAL A 645 23.03 11.84 -4.54
N PRO A 646 22.08 12.16 -3.64
CA PRO A 646 22.29 12.04 -2.21
C PRO A 646 22.45 10.56 -1.81
N GLY A 647 23.29 10.30 -0.82
CA GLY A 647 23.47 8.97 -0.23
C GLY A 647 24.50 8.08 -0.93
N LEU A 648 25.19 8.53 -1.98
CA LEU A 648 26.41 7.85 -2.46
C LEU A 648 27.52 7.94 -1.40
N ASP A 649 28.39 6.91 -1.32
CA ASP A 649 29.61 6.97 -0.53
C ASP A 649 30.56 8.03 -1.12
N VAL A 650 30.75 9.13 -0.40
CA VAL A 650 31.55 10.28 -0.85
C VAL A 650 33.03 9.95 -1.00
N SER A 651 33.51 8.88 -0.37
CA SER A 651 34.91 8.42 -0.46
C SER A 651 35.20 7.61 -1.73
N ARG A 652 34.16 7.15 -2.44
CA ARG A 652 34.29 6.35 -3.67
C ARG A 652 34.21 7.22 -4.92
N SER A 653 34.68 6.67 -6.03
CA SER A 653 34.36 7.19 -7.36
C SER A 653 33.36 6.27 -8.04
N TYR A 654 32.50 6.84 -8.88
CA TYR A 654 31.45 6.11 -9.58
C TYR A 654 31.59 6.30 -11.08
N ARG A 655 31.58 5.20 -11.80
CA ARG A 655 31.35 5.21 -13.24
C ARG A 655 29.87 5.55 -13.48
N THR A 656 29.65 6.73 -14.03
CA THR A 656 28.34 7.30 -14.32
C THR A 656 28.02 7.13 -15.80
N ARG A 657 26.87 6.53 -16.09
CA ARG A 657 26.35 6.32 -17.46
C ARG A 657 24.87 6.65 -17.52
N ILE A 658 24.37 7.01 -18.69
CA ILE A 658 22.95 6.96 -19.00
C ILE A 658 22.67 5.62 -19.64
N VAL A 659 21.79 4.83 -19.04
CA VAL A 659 21.40 3.51 -19.52
C VAL A 659 20.06 3.53 -20.26
N TRP A 660 19.31 4.63 -20.16
CA TRP A 660 18.08 4.84 -20.93
C TRP A 660 17.82 6.33 -21.21
N PRO A 661 17.28 6.68 -22.40
CA PRO A 661 17.23 5.85 -23.59
C PRO A 661 18.63 5.72 -24.22
N GLN A 662 18.81 4.72 -25.09
CA GLN A 662 20.03 4.58 -25.89
C GLN A 662 19.72 4.79 -27.39
N PRO A 663 20.40 5.74 -28.09
CA PRO A 663 21.24 6.81 -27.52
C PRO A 663 20.39 7.90 -26.83
N ALA A 664 20.89 8.48 -25.74
CA ALA A 664 20.31 9.69 -25.16
C ALA A 664 20.79 10.93 -25.93
N ARG A 665 19.93 11.94 -26.10
CA ARG A 665 20.26 13.15 -26.86
C ARG A 665 19.80 14.39 -26.11
N SER A 666 20.67 15.40 -26.11
CA SER A 666 20.33 16.77 -25.73
C SER A 666 19.67 17.47 -26.93
N VAL A 667 18.78 18.43 -26.66
CA VAL A 667 18.17 19.31 -27.67
C VAL A 667 19.24 20.14 -28.40
N SER A 668 20.29 20.54 -27.68
CA SER A 668 21.43 21.29 -28.22
C SER A 668 22.76 20.67 -27.80
N GLN A 669 23.78 20.81 -28.66
CA GLN A 669 25.13 20.28 -28.48
C GLN A 669 26.20 21.39 -28.62
N PRO A 670 27.39 21.22 -28.01
CA PRO A 670 27.77 20.13 -27.11
C PRO A 670 27.08 20.25 -25.75
N SER A 671 26.71 19.12 -25.17
CA SER A 671 26.09 19.00 -23.87
C SER A 671 27.02 18.27 -22.90
N VAL A 672 26.62 18.22 -21.62
CA VAL A 672 27.28 17.39 -20.60
C VAL A 672 27.34 15.90 -20.99
N LEU A 673 26.38 15.41 -21.78
CA LEU A 673 26.38 14.04 -22.28
C LEU A 673 27.60 13.78 -23.16
N ASP A 674 27.86 14.73 -24.07
CA ASP A 674 28.97 14.65 -25.03
C ASP A 674 30.31 14.88 -24.32
N ALA A 675 30.37 15.87 -23.41
CA ALA A 675 31.59 16.23 -22.69
C ALA A 675 32.09 15.12 -21.74
N LEU A 676 31.18 14.36 -21.14
CA LEU A 676 31.50 13.26 -20.21
C LEU A 676 31.32 11.86 -20.84
N ASN A 677 31.01 11.79 -22.13
CA ASN A 677 30.69 10.54 -22.85
C ASN A 677 29.72 9.61 -22.08
N LEU A 678 28.63 10.18 -21.54
CA LEU A 678 27.72 9.46 -20.63
C LEU A 678 26.91 8.37 -21.31
N THR A 679 26.75 8.41 -22.64
CA THR A 679 25.97 7.45 -23.41
C THR A 679 26.75 6.22 -23.85
N GLU A 680 28.08 6.27 -23.83
CA GLU A 680 28.95 5.14 -24.22
C GLU A 680 29.69 4.55 -23.02
N GLN A 681 30.98 4.88 -22.83
CA GLN A 681 31.82 4.28 -21.79
C GLN A 681 31.51 4.82 -20.38
N GLY A 682 30.85 5.99 -20.30
CA GLY A 682 30.63 6.73 -19.06
C GLY A 682 31.86 7.48 -18.58
N ALA A 683 31.66 8.35 -17.59
CA ALA A 683 32.73 9.06 -16.89
C ALA A 683 32.88 8.52 -15.45
N VAL A 684 34.10 8.45 -14.96
CA VAL A 684 34.38 8.20 -13.54
C VAL A 684 34.34 9.53 -12.80
N LEU A 685 33.37 9.69 -11.91
CA LEU A 685 33.12 10.91 -11.16
C LEU A 685 33.23 10.63 -9.65
N PRO A 686 33.89 11.49 -8.85
CA PRO A 686 33.92 11.33 -7.41
C PRO A 686 32.51 11.37 -6.79
N GLY A 687 32.23 10.49 -5.83
CA GLY A 687 30.96 10.45 -5.10
C GLY A 687 30.66 11.78 -4.39
N GLU A 688 31.68 12.38 -3.77
CA GLU A 688 31.60 13.72 -3.19
C GLU A 688 31.12 14.78 -4.21
N ALA A 689 31.63 14.74 -5.44
CA ALA A 689 31.23 15.67 -6.50
C ALA A 689 29.79 15.42 -6.95
N LEU A 690 29.37 14.16 -7.09
CA LEU A 690 27.99 13.81 -7.43
C LEU A 690 26.98 14.23 -6.34
N ALA A 691 27.40 14.17 -5.07
CA ALA A 691 26.56 14.55 -3.93
C ALA A 691 26.48 16.08 -3.73
N HIS A 692 27.58 16.82 -3.91
CA HIS A 692 27.66 18.23 -3.51
C HIS A 692 27.81 19.23 -4.66
N VAL A 693 28.45 18.84 -5.77
CA VAL A 693 28.58 19.70 -6.97
C VAL A 693 27.39 19.49 -7.91
N GLY A 694 26.96 18.24 -8.03
CA GLY A 694 25.89 17.80 -8.92
C GLY A 694 26.32 17.71 -10.39
N LEU A 695 25.60 16.89 -11.15
CA LEU A 695 25.77 16.72 -12.60
C LEU A 695 24.80 17.65 -13.34
N GLN A 696 25.30 18.47 -14.27
CA GLN A 696 24.41 19.26 -15.14
C GLN A 696 23.48 18.31 -15.90
N VAL A 697 22.17 18.59 -15.90
CA VAL A 697 21.21 17.84 -16.74
C VAL A 697 21.26 18.44 -18.15
N PRO A 698 21.23 17.63 -19.23
CA PRO A 698 21.15 18.14 -20.60
C PRO A 698 19.81 18.85 -20.85
N LEU A 699 19.75 19.72 -21.86
CA LEU A 699 18.48 20.29 -22.29
C LEU A 699 17.64 19.19 -22.94
N LEU A 700 16.47 18.89 -22.36
CA LEU A 700 15.55 17.84 -22.82
C LEU A 700 14.24 18.42 -23.32
N HIS A 701 13.61 17.75 -24.28
CA HIS A 701 12.20 17.98 -24.60
C HIS A 701 11.30 17.53 -23.43
N PRO A 702 10.06 18.05 -23.34
CA PRO A 702 9.03 17.47 -22.48
C PRO A 702 8.86 15.97 -22.75
N GLU A 703 8.26 15.24 -21.81
CA GLU A 703 7.91 13.82 -21.98
C GLU A 703 9.14 12.93 -22.27
N THR A 704 10.29 13.30 -21.69
CA THR A 704 11.56 12.57 -21.83
C THR A 704 12.05 12.13 -20.46
N CYS A 705 12.45 10.85 -20.36
CA CYS A 705 12.98 10.28 -19.13
C CYS A 705 14.38 9.72 -19.37
N LEU A 706 15.35 10.17 -18.58
CA LEU A 706 16.70 9.62 -18.53
C LEU A 706 16.82 8.66 -17.34
N ILE A 707 17.53 7.54 -17.53
CA ILE A 707 17.92 6.66 -16.42
C ILE A 707 19.44 6.66 -16.33
N TYR A 708 19.95 7.13 -15.21
CA TYR A 708 21.37 7.13 -14.87
C TYR A 708 21.71 5.87 -14.08
N HIS A 709 22.87 5.29 -14.35
CA HIS A 709 23.49 4.24 -13.56
C HIS A 709 24.82 4.75 -13.00
N PHE A 710 25.03 4.54 -11.71
CA PHE A 710 26.24 4.87 -10.98
C PHE A 710 26.80 3.57 -10.43
N GLU A 711 28.05 3.26 -10.72
CA GLU A 711 28.71 2.01 -10.32
C GLU A 711 30.07 2.34 -9.71
N ALA A 712 30.32 1.95 -8.46
CA ALA A 712 31.57 2.22 -7.78
C ALA A 712 32.76 1.56 -8.50
N VAL A 713 33.90 2.26 -8.59
CA VAL A 713 35.13 1.80 -9.26
C VAL A 713 36.37 1.84 -8.38
#